data_AF-A0A661UJG0-F1
#
_entry.id   AF-A0A661UJG0-F1
#
_cell.length_a   1.000
_cell.length_b   1.000
_cell.length_c   1.000
_cell.angle_alpha   90.00
_cell.angle_beta   90.00
_cell.angle_gamma   90.00
#
_symmetry.space_group_name_H-M   'P 1'
#
loop_
_entity.id
_entity.type
_entity.pdbx_description
1 polymer ?
#
loop_
_entity_poly.entity_id
_entity_poly.type
_entity_poly.pdbx_seq_one_letter_code
_entity_poly.pdbx_strand_id
1 'polypeptide(L)'
;MLRKDKVCIMQKALNFNCLRRQKMRKLFNILFIIFLLSGTLLFAADKMKVETPKIDLDANAGSHPYGGTTDDLFDAQFAWLIEDGGSEAGVETDGNYVYTTKYDGPVFRRYAMNGAFIEEFSITGCPGSIRDLAYDGQYFYGSATSTTVYQMDFDNETLISTITAPITVRGIAYDAMNDGFWANNWSDQITLFDRNGNTLDSFACGTYGSFYGFAWENILNGGPYLWGYAQDGPGNNQLVQFDIATGMETGVTFDVASYFTFGLGPAGGLLISDAFIEGKVTICGLSQSAYIWGLEFADYSVPFNSPGLPTDVVVTAAVGGVLEAAIEWTCPDIQAGGDPLNDLDEMRVYRDEELIYTDFSPTIGGDGSYTDTGVPGADNYAYKIVGVNSNGEGIPAIIYAWVGEDVPGAVTDLILTDISGDELIAQLDWTNPTAGYHGGYYTGLIGYNIERSDGETFNITGSTTTWQDDSIVDPGLYIYTVTPYNASGSGPSTNSLQVGIGYSVTQVGVGEVGNYHIPMDLYMMDSMVEVIYLQEWLDAFMVISAVSFHANTVSTMADACNFEVWLGETAEDDLSAGWIDGTNMIQVFDGTLNIPPGDNWVAIELDENFVYENNGNLVMMIIRDDDQYYSPSDLWWCTDSGTPFRTRFNYNDNPGAQHFDAITGPFGGWDHTIYPDVRFYYSSDASAQAPGASTDVTFTADAGGALETEINWICPTMNSGGNTLTELLEMRVYRDDELIYTDTNPIIGDPGTHLDISVPFSGNYEYSVVGYNSFGIGIPVEGMIWVGEDVPNVVENLLLTGQAGAGYLTWDNPITGLHGGPFNEPIAGYHLERSDGEIIEISGVVTEYIDDTIPVGDYYSYTVTPYNSVGDGPPVTSNSAMLGAGDEIFFDDFESGLVNWNSLINSGNGEWLIYTPPFPNSYNMPPSSSGNILAADTDLGGPNANIDCTINLITPLDLTVYTTVELRFDNDFNALNSSDYCYVDVTNDGGVTWNNVLTFSGVDVTATNEIVDITEYAAGETNVNIRFNSVQPGWHWWWAIDNVGIYGIGEVLLTPPSNVQIDEYLGLLTWEEPTISRAERQTQKNSNRELLGYNVYLDGELEGNTSDLEWQYTDLVNGEEYVAGVQAVYDEGTSDIVELDFTYAGVDAGIILPLITELRGNYPNPFNPITTISFSLVEAGNVSINIYNMRGQLVKTLVNAELENAYHEVSWNGKDNNGKNTASGVYFYTMRTQNYNSTKKMIMMK
;
A
#
# COMPACT_ATOMS: atom_id res chain seq x y z
N MET A 1 18.96 -63.49 62.96
CA MET A 1 19.31 -64.53 61.97
C MET A 1 19.08 -63.92 60.60
N LEU A 2 20.16 -63.58 59.91
CA LEU A 2 20.63 -64.35 58.73
C LEU A 2 19.91 -63.85 57.47
N ARG A 3 20.61 -63.04 56.66
CA ARG A 3 21.52 -63.48 55.59
C ARG A 3 20.75 -64.01 54.37
N LYS A 4 20.82 -63.27 53.27
CA LYS A 4 21.27 -63.67 51.93
C LYS A 4 20.46 -62.92 50.87
N ASP A 5 21.05 -61.97 50.15
CA ASP A 5 22.17 -62.09 49.20
C ASP A 5 21.69 -62.51 47.81
N LYS A 6 22.05 -61.63 46.87
CA LYS A 6 22.50 -61.87 45.49
C LYS A 6 21.48 -61.74 44.36
N VAL A 7 21.78 -61.08 43.24
CA VAL A 7 22.82 -60.12 42.78
C VAL A 7 22.61 -59.98 41.26
N CYS A 8 23.03 -58.83 40.71
CA CYS A 8 23.33 -58.56 39.27
C CYS A 8 22.12 -58.11 38.42
N ILE A 9 22.09 -56.96 37.73
CA ILE A 9 23.08 -56.32 36.83
C ILE A 9 22.84 -54.76 36.69
N MET A 10 23.95 -53.98 36.70
CA MET A 10 24.29 -52.59 36.19
C MET A 10 23.34 -51.40 36.44
N GLN A 11 23.66 -50.30 37.18
CA GLN A 11 24.68 -49.21 37.09
C GLN A 11 24.25 -47.98 36.23
N LYS A 12 24.06 -46.83 36.91
CA LYS A 12 23.84 -45.41 36.48
C LYS A 12 22.38 -44.87 36.40
N ALA A 13 22.10 -43.97 37.36
CA ALA A 13 21.41 -42.67 37.30
C ALA A 13 19.93 -42.52 36.87
N LEU A 14 19.28 -41.57 37.57
CA LEU A 14 18.00 -40.89 37.36
C LEU A 14 16.66 -41.62 37.63
N ASN A 15 15.79 -40.83 38.27
CA ASN A 15 14.33 -40.69 38.15
C ASN A 15 13.37 -41.85 38.46
N PHE A 16 12.35 -41.44 39.21
CA PHE A 16 10.95 -41.86 39.22
C PHE A 16 10.57 -43.32 39.55
N ASN A 17 9.76 -43.39 40.61
CA ASN A 17 8.41 -43.96 40.61
C ASN A 17 8.09 -45.27 41.37
N CYS A 18 6.93 -45.13 42.03
CA CYS A 18 6.00 -46.16 42.49
C CYS A 18 6.28 -46.91 43.80
N LEU A 19 5.80 -46.25 44.86
CA LEU A 19 4.87 -46.77 45.88
C LEU A 19 5.27 -48.01 46.71
N ARG A 20 5.68 -47.65 47.93
CA ARG A 20 5.35 -48.28 49.22
C ARG A 20 5.57 -49.79 49.29
N ARG A 21 6.69 -50.18 49.90
CA ARG A 21 6.69 -51.29 50.86
C ARG A 21 7.63 -51.10 52.02
N GLN A 22 6.98 -50.77 53.13
CA GLN A 22 7.46 -50.82 54.50
C GLN A 22 7.87 -52.23 54.93
N LYS A 23 8.79 -52.23 55.89
CA LYS A 23 8.98 -53.17 57.01
C LYS A 23 9.85 -54.39 56.77
N MET A 24 11.14 -54.15 56.98
CA MET A 24 11.94 -55.00 57.87
C MET A 24 12.49 -54.19 59.06
N ARG A 25 12.49 -54.66 60.30
CA ARG A 25 11.63 -55.57 61.07
C ARG A 25 12.41 -55.78 62.37
N LYS A 26 11.80 -55.40 63.48
CA LYS A 26 10.99 -56.32 64.29
C LYS A 26 11.82 -57.50 64.76
N LEU A 27 11.83 -57.66 66.06
CA LEU A 27 11.05 -58.67 66.75
C LEU A 27 11.12 -58.16 68.19
N PHE A 28 10.07 -57.98 68.95
CA PHE A 28 8.89 -58.80 69.15
C PHE A 28 8.30 -58.12 70.41
N ASN A 29 7.01 -57.97 70.64
CA ASN A 29 5.87 -58.73 70.23
C ASN A 29 4.71 -58.12 71.01
N ILE A 30 3.50 -58.15 70.43
CA ILE A 30 2.28 -58.62 71.14
C ILE A 30 1.83 -57.68 72.26
N LEU A 31 0.66 -57.06 72.27
CA LEU A 31 -0.66 -57.30 71.67
C LEU A 31 -1.51 -56.29 72.46
N PHE A 32 -2.35 -55.45 71.88
CA PHE A 32 -3.78 -55.67 71.65
C PHE A 32 -4.25 -54.24 71.29
N ILE A 33 -4.81 -53.96 70.11
CA ILE A 33 -6.22 -54.25 69.85
C ILE A 33 -7.05 -53.89 71.08
N ILE A 34 -7.49 -52.65 71.16
CA ILE A 34 -8.90 -52.28 71.25
C ILE A 34 -8.92 -50.86 70.66
N PHE A 35 -9.47 -50.67 69.45
CA PHE A 35 -10.91 -50.51 69.23
C PHE A 35 -11.37 -49.27 70.03
N LEU A 36 -12.02 -48.25 69.50
CA LEU A 36 -12.90 -48.08 68.35
C LEU A 36 -13.41 -46.63 68.54
N LEU A 37 -13.81 -45.97 67.45
CA LEU A 37 -14.84 -44.91 67.44
C LEU A 37 -14.62 -43.68 68.37
N SER A 38 -14.14 -42.59 67.79
CA SER A 38 -14.87 -41.30 67.72
C SER A 38 -13.91 -40.18 67.31
N GLY A 39 -13.65 -40.06 66.01
CA GLY A 39 -13.11 -38.83 65.43
C GLY A 39 -14.30 -37.98 64.99
N THR A 40 -14.85 -37.20 65.92
CA THR A 40 -15.98 -36.28 65.68
C THR A 40 -15.75 -35.00 66.46
N LEU A 41 -15.84 -33.88 65.74
CA LEU A 41 -16.50 -32.63 66.10
C LEU A 41 -15.99 -31.81 67.32
N LEU A 42 -15.71 -30.55 66.97
CA LEU A 42 -16.28 -29.32 67.52
C LEU A 42 -15.69 -28.61 68.75
N PHE A 43 -15.31 -27.36 68.49
CA PHE A 43 -15.74 -26.11 69.12
C PHE A 43 -15.79 -26.04 70.65
N ALA A 44 -15.07 -25.06 71.21
CA ALA A 44 -15.68 -24.02 72.06
C ALA A 44 -14.62 -23.06 72.61
N ALA A 45 -14.68 -21.80 72.20
CA ALA A 45 -14.58 -20.60 73.04
C ALA A 45 -14.57 -19.39 72.10
N ASP A 46 -15.74 -19.04 71.57
CA ASP A 46 -16.50 -17.88 72.03
C ASP A 46 -16.07 -16.61 71.27
N LYS A 47 -16.54 -16.49 70.02
CA LYS A 47 -16.84 -15.17 69.46
C LYS A 47 -17.99 -14.61 70.30
N MET A 48 -17.67 -13.93 71.40
CA MET A 48 -18.58 -12.96 71.96
C MET A 48 -18.82 -11.93 70.87
N LYS A 49 -19.99 -12.01 70.23
CA LYS A 49 -20.58 -10.90 69.49
C LYS A 49 -20.50 -9.66 70.37
N VAL A 50 -19.56 -8.76 70.06
CA VAL A 50 -19.72 -7.36 70.39
C VAL A 50 -20.65 -6.82 69.31
N GLU A 51 -21.95 -7.00 69.53
CA GLU A 51 -22.90 -6.11 68.88
C GLU A 51 -22.72 -4.74 69.53
N THR A 52 -22.22 -3.77 68.75
CA THR A 52 -22.68 -2.36 68.71
C THR A 52 -21.67 -1.49 67.94
N PRO A 53 -22.09 -0.41 67.25
CA PRO A 53 -23.42 -0.04 66.78
C PRO A 53 -23.45 0.04 65.23
N LYS A 54 -24.60 -0.30 64.63
CA LYS A 54 -24.95 0.36 63.36
C LYS A 54 -25.01 1.85 63.67
N ILE A 55 -24.15 2.66 63.04
CA ILE A 55 -24.52 4.06 62.83
C ILE A 55 -25.69 3.98 61.86
N ASP A 56 -26.87 3.98 62.46
CA ASP A 56 -28.10 4.24 61.77
C ASP A 56 -28.04 5.68 61.28
N LEU A 57 -27.90 5.86 59.96
CA LEU A 57 -28.04 7.17 59.33
C LEU A 57 -29.51 7.66 59.35
N ASP A 58 -30.45 6.99 60.04
CA ASP A 58 -31.83 7.49 60.24
C ASP A 58 -32.02 8.54 61.35
N ALA A 59 -30.98 8.96 62.08
CA ALA A 59 -31.15 9.95 63.15
C ALA A 59 -31.05 11.43 62.69
N ASN A 60 -31.48 11.74 61.47
CA ASN A 60 -32.04 13.05 61.11
C ASN A 60 -32.85 12.90 59.83
N ALA A 61 -34.03 12.28 59.96
CA ALA A 61 -35.13 12.42 59.01
C ALA A 61 -35.57 13.90 58.92
N GLY A 62 -34.81 14.69 58.20
CA GLY A 62 -35.22 15.94 57.59
C GLY A 62 -35.13 15.75 56.08
N SER A 63 -36.22 15.25 55.50
CA SER A 63 -36.52 15.20 54.06
C SER A 63 -35.44 15.83 53.15
N HIS A 64 -34.68 15.00 52.42
CA HIS A 64 -33.98 15.45 51.22
C HIS A 64 -34.51 14.70 49.98
N PRO A 65 -34.58 15.34 48.80
CA PRO A 65 -35.77 15.30 47.98
C PRO A 65 -35.55 14.61 46.64
N TYR A 66 -35.08 13.36 46.59
CA TYR A 66 -35.31 12.53 45.41
C TYR A 66 -35.56 11.10 45.87
N GLY A 67 -36.82 10.68 45.75
CA GLY A 67 -37.17 9.28 45.84
C GLY A 67 -36.76 8.62 44.52
N GLY A 68 -35.71 7.81 44.57
CA GLY A 68 -35.44 6.74 43.61
C GLY A 68 -35.60 5.41 44.32
N THR A 69 -36.22 4.44 43.66
CA THR A 69 -36.30 3.03 44.09
C THR A 69 -35.49 2.17 43.11
N THR A 70 -34.37 2.68 42.65
CA THR A 70 -33.49 2.10 41.61
C THR A 70 -32.06 2.14 42.14
N ASP A 71 -31.35 1.02 41.99
CA ASP A 71 -29.93 0.81 42.32
C ASP A 71 -29.13 1.54 41.23
N ASP A 72 -28.76 2.79 41.47
CA ASP A 72 -28.15 3.67 40.47
C ASP A 72 -26.62 3.77 40.73
N LEU A 73 -25.83 3.80 39.65
CA LEU A 73 -24.36 3.95 39.71
C LEU A 73 -23.96 5.20 40.51
N PHE A 74 -22.94 5.08 41.37
CA PHE A 74 -22.41 6.10 42.30
C PHE A 74 -23.23 6.38 43.56
N ASP A 75 -24.04 5.43 44.02
CA ASP A 75 -24.67 5.52 45.34
C ASP A 75 -23.63 5.56 46.46
N ALA A 76 -23.77 6.50 47.40
CA ALA A 76 -22.81 6.66 48.48
C ALA A 76 -22.84 5.49 49.47
N GLN A 77 -21.72 4.77 49.60
CA GLN A 77 -21.62 3.59 50.47
C GLN A 77 -21.05 3.95 51.84
N PHE A 78 -20.02 4.80 51.90
CA PHE A 78 -19.44 5.29 53.15
C PHE A 78 -18.71 6.63 52.97
N ALA A 79 -18.50 7.32 54.09
CA ALA A 79 -17.59 8.44 54.20
C ALA A 79 -16.98 8.47 55.60
N TRP A 80 -15.67 8.34 55.69
CA TRP A 80 -14.90 8.28 56.93
C TRP A 80 -14.08 9.54 57.11
N LEU A 81 -14.20 10.16 58.27
CA LEU A 81 -13.34 11.26 58.67
C LEU A 81 -11.91 10.75 58.82
N ILE A 82 -10.95 11.44 58.22
CA ILE A 82 -9.53 11.20 58.52
C ILE A 82 -9.19 11.72 59.92
N GLU A 83 -8.24 11.08 60.61
CA GLU A 83 -8.06 11.34 62.06
C GLU A 83 -7.36 12.66 62.39
N ASP A 84 -6.45 13.17 61.55
CA ASP A 84 -5.58 14.32 61.90
C ASP A 84 -5.88 15.61 61.11
N GLY A 85 -6.86 15.60 60.21
CA GLY A 85 -7.29 16.81 59.48
C GLY A 85 -6.17 17.58 58.76
N GLY A 86 -5.03 16.93 58.47
CA GLY A 86 -3.82 17.61 58.00
C GLY A 86 -3.02 16.77 57.01
N SER A 87 -3.03 17.22 55.76
CA SER A 87 -2.15 16.89 54.64
C SER A 87 -2.22 15.47 54.05
N GLU A 88 -3.25 14.68 54.39
CA GLU A 88 -3.49 13.40 53.72
C GLU A 88 -3.95 13.62 52.27
N ALA A 89 -3.38 12.85 51.33
CA ALA A 89 -3.47 13.10 49.89
C ALA A 89 -3.79 11.87 49.03
N GLY A 90 -3.03 10.78 49.14
CA GLY A 90 -3.23 9.56 48.36
C GLY A 90 -4.00 8.49 49.13
N VAL A 91 -4.61 7.52 48.44
CA VAL A 91 -5.31 6.38 49.05
C VAL A 91 -5.15 5.12 48.21
N GLU A 92 -4.97 3.96 48.84
CA GLU A 92 -5.00 2.63 48.19
C GLU A 92 -5.36 1.53 49.21
N THR A 93 -5.72 0.32 48.75
CA THR A 93 -6.01 -0.85 49.61
C THR A 93 -5.33 -2.14 49.11
N ASP A 94 -4.94 -3.00 50.06
CA ASP A 94 -4.52 -4.38 49.82
C ASP A 94 -5.67 -5.40 50.03
N GLY A 95 -6.91 -4.90 50.22
CA GLY A 95 -8.08 -5.70 50.56
C GLY A 95 -8.24 -6.05 52.04
N ASN A 96 -7.21 -5.85 52.87
CA ASN A 96 -7.25 -6.05 54.32
C ASN A 96 -7.22 -4.73 55.10
N TYR A 97 -6.56 -3.72 54.55
CA TYR A 97 -6.39 -2.39 55.11
C TYR A 97 -6.50 -1.31 54.03
N VAL A 98 -6.84 -0.10 54.47
CA VAL A 98 -6.78 1.11 53.65
C VAL A 98 -5.58 1.92 54.07
N TYR A 99 -4.81 2.39 53.09
CA TYR A 99 -3.61 3.16 53.30
C TYR A 99 -3.77 4.57 52.78
N THR A 100 -3.27 5.56 53.51
CA THR A 100 -3.19 6.93 53.01
C THR A 100 -1.78 7.50 53.13
N THR A 101 -1.49 8.49 52.29
CA THR A 101 -0.20 9.18 52.25
C THR A 101 -0.34 10.62 52.75
N LYS A 102 0.74 11.24 53.20
CA LYS A 102 0.79 12.68 53.49
C LYS A 102 1.59 13.42 52.43
N TYR A 103 1.04 14.47 51.84
CA TYR A 103 1.75 15.20 50.79
C TYR A 103 2.95 16.02 51.30
N ASP A 104 3.04 16.29 52.60
CA ASP A 104 4.03 17.15 53.24
C ASP A 104 4.93 16.43 54.27
N GLY A 105 4.90 15.10 54.32
CA GLY A 105 5.64 14.34 55.32
C GLY A 105 6.03 12.94 54.84
N PRO A 106 6.92 12.24 55.56
CA PRO A 106 7.48 10.97 55.13
C PRO A 106 6.73 9.74 55.67
N VAL A 107 5.43 9.89 55.96
CA VAL A 107 4.66 8.88 56.70
C VAL A 107 3.45 8.43 55.91
N PHE A 108 3.12 7.16 56.10
CA PHE A 108 1.95 6.47 55.63
C PHE A 108 1.04 6.16 56.81
N ARG A 109 -0.26 6.06 56.56
CA ARG A 109 -1.25 5.72 57.57
C ARG A 109 -2.02 4.49 57.17
N ARG A 110 -2.31 3.64 58.14
CA ARG A 110 -3.07 2.40 57.98
C ARG A 110 -4.40 2.54 58.71
N TYR A 111 -5.48 2.22 58.02
CA TYR A 111 -6.84 2.17 58.52
C TYR A 111 -7.39 0.76 58.33
N ALA A 112 -8.27 0.32 59.22
CA ALA A 112 -9.08 -0.88 59.00
C ALA A 112 -10.11 -0.63 57.89
N MET A 113 -10.60 -1.70 57.24
CA MET A 113 -11.64 -1.65 56.19
C MET A 113 -12.99 -1.05 56.64
N ASN A 114 -13.13 -0.62 57.89
CA ASN A 114 -14.29 0.10 58.40
C ASN A 114 -13.99 1.59 58.69
N GLY A 115 -12.83 2.10 58.27
CA GLY A 115 -12.39 3.47 58.46
C GLY A 115 -11.75 3.77 59.81
N ALA A 116 -11.58 2.79 60.69
CA ALA A 116 -10.88 3.01 61.95
C ALA A 116 -9.37 3.11 61.73
N PHE A 117 -8.76 4.22 62.10
CA PHE A 117 -7.31 4.39 62.09
C PHE A 117 -6.63 3.34 62.98
N ILE A 118 -5.50 2.82 62.50
CA ILE A 118 -4.71 1.81 63.19
C ILE A 118 -3.38 2.42 63.63
N GLU A 119 -2.59 2.90 62.69
CA GLU A 119 -1.23 3.39 62.95
C GLU A 119 -0.68 4.29 61.85
N GLU A 120 0.42 4.97 62.18
CA GLU A 120 1.25 5.75 61.27
C GLU A 120 2.65 5.13 61.25
N PHE A 121 3.20 4.92 60.05
CA PHE A 121 4.50 4.28 59.83
C PHE A 121 5.28 4.97 58.71
N SER A 122 6.58 4.64 58.54
CA SER A 122 7.45 5.24 57.53
C SER A 122 8.36 4.19 56.92
N ILE A 123 8.60 4.27 55.61
CA ILE A 123 9.49 3.35 54.90
C ILE A 123 10.85 4.01 54.71
N THR A 124 11.90 3.39 55.27
CA THR A 124 13.26 3.92 55.14
C THR A 124 13.71 3.94 53.69
N GLY A 125 14.15 5.10 53.20
CA GLY A 125 14.57 5.29 51.81
C GLY A 125 13.46 5.82 50.88
N CYS A 126 12.20 5.82 51.34
CA CYS A 126 11.10 6.50 50.66
C CYS A 126 10.88 7.89 51.27
N PRO A 127 10.66 8.96 50.48
CA PRO A 127 10.41 10.29 51.00
C PRO A 127 9.05 10.42 51.68
N GLY A 128 8.14 9.45 51.49
CA GLY A 128 6.77 9.37 52.01
C GLY A 128 5.81 10.51 51.62
N SER A 129 6.32 11.58 50.99
CA SER A 129 5.55 12.67 50.37
C SER A 129 4.86 12.22 49.07
N ILE A 130 4.32 11.01 49.08
CA ILE A 130 3.67 10.37 47.94
C ILE A 130 2.29 11.00 47.72
N ARG A 131 1.93 11.27 46.46
CA ARG A 131 0.68 11.97 46.12
C ARG A 131 -0.50 11.05 45.90
N ASP A 132 -0.24 9.90 45.31
CA ASP A 132 -1.22 8.83 45.08
C ASP A 132 -0.52 7.47 45.17
N LEU A 133 -1.30 6.41 45.35
CA LEU A 133 -0.80 5.05 45.51
C LEU A 133 -1.45 4.11 44.50
N ALA A 134 -0.69 3.14 44.01
CA ALA A 134 -1.18 2.00 43.26
C ALA A 134 -0.70 0.70 43.91
N TYR A 135 -1.47 -0.38 43.77
CA TYR A 135 -1.14 -1.70 44.31
C TYR A 135 -1.22 -2.79 43.24
N ASP A 136 -0.18 -3.63 43.15
CA ASP A 136 -0.10 -4.70 42.13
C ASP A 136 -0.51 -6.09 42.64
N GLY A 137 -1.09 -6.17 43.85
CA GLY A 137 -1.38 -7.43 44.52
C GLY A 137 -0.24 -7.93 45.41
N GLN A 138 0.93 -7.28 45.39
CA GLN A 138 2.05 -7.59 46.28
C GLN A 138 2.70 -6.35 46.89
N TYR A 139 2.98 -5.32 46.09
CA TYR A 139 3.70 -4.11 46.49
C TYR A 139 2.91 -2.85 46.16
N PHE A 140 3.18 -1.80 46.93
CA PHE A 140 2.65 -0.47 46.73
C PHE A 140 3.61 0.39 45.92
N TYR A 141 3.06 1.23 45.05
CA TYR A 141 3.78 2.12 44.15
C TYR A 141 3.28 3.54 44.33
N GLY A 142 4.18 4.51 44.26
CA GLY A 142 3.79 5.91 44.25
C GLY A 142 4.98 6.83 44.10
N SER A 143 4.72 8.09 43.77
CA SER A 143 5.75 9.11 43.55
C SER A 143 5.50 10.38 44.35
N ALA A 144 6.60 11.05 44.70
CA ALA A 144 6.61 12.33 45.38
C ALA A 144 6.67 13.50 44.38
N THR A 145 5.77 13.51 43.39
CA THR A 145 5.78 14.49 42.28
C THR A 145 7.11 14.52 41.54
N SER A 146 7.58 13.34 41.15
CA SER A 146 8.84 13.14 40.42
C SER A 146 8.71 12.00 39.42
N THR A 147 9.71 11.81 38.57
CA THR A 147 9.83 10.60 37.73
C THR A 147 10.17 9.36 38.56
N THR A 148 10.62 9.49 39.80
CA THR A 148 10.91 8.33 40.65
C THR A 148 9.64 7.78 41.30
N VAL A 149 9.25 6.58 40.88
CA VAL A 149 8.21 5.77 41.51
C VAL A 149 8.86 4.80 42.48
N TYR A 150 8.40 4.79 43.73
CA TYR A 150 8.95 3.95 44.78
C TYR A 150 8.15 2.66 44.88
N GLN A 151 8.80 1.50 44.75
CA GLN A 151 8.19 0.20 45.00
C GLN A 151 8.38 -0.15 46.48
N MET A 152 7.28 -0.39 47.19
CA MET A 152 7.23 -0.46 48.64
C MET A 152 6.50 -1.70 49.12
N ASP A 153 7.07 -2.36 50.13
CA ASP A 153 6.43 -3.45 50.86
C ASP A 153 5.91 -2.90 52.19
N PHE A 154 4.58 -2.82 52.31
CA PHE A 154 3.92 -2.24 53.49
C PHE A 154 3.78 -3.26 54.63
N ASP A 155 3.84 -4.56 54.35
CA ASP A 155 3.81 -5.61 55.37
C ASP A 155 5.14 -5.68 56.13
N ASN A 156 6.25 -5.54 55.40
CA ASN A 156 7.60 -5.54 55.97
C ASN A 156 8.16 -4.14 56.23
N GLU A 157 7.44 -3.07 55.82
CA GLU A 157 7.83 -1.66 55.92
C GLU A 157 9.19 -1.35 55.25
N THR A 158 9.44 -1.95 54.09
CA THR A 158 10.71 -1.85 53.35
C THR A 158 10.56 -1.29 51.95
N LEU A 159 11.52 -0.47 51.52
CA LEU A 159 11.68 -0.10 50.13
C LEU A 159 12.30 -1.27 49.36
N ILE A 160 11.64 -1.68 48.27
CA ILE A 160 12.08 -2.80 47.45
C ILE A 160 12.97 -2.30 46.31
N SER A 161 12.48 -1.34 45.55
CA SER A 161 13.19 -0.75 44.41
C SER A 161 12.61 0.63 44.06
N THR A 162 13.15 1.24 42.99
CA THR A 162 12.61 2.45 42.39
C THR A 162 12.53 2.27 40.88
N ILE A 163 11.46 2.77 40.27
CA ILE A 163 11.24 2.82 38.83
C ILE A 163 11.38 4.27 38.38
N THR A 164 12.08 4.51 37.26
CA THR A 164 12.13 5.83 36.64
C THR A 164 11.02 5.90 35.60
N ALA A 165 9.90 6.54 35.95
CA ALA A 165 8.81 6.80 35.04
C ALA A 165 9.22 7.81 33.94
N PRO A 166 8.63 7.72 32.74
CA PRO A 166 8.92 8.62 31.62
C PRO A 166 8.35 10.03 31.82
N ILE A 167 7.41 10.19 32.76
CA ILE A 167 6.80 11.46 33.12
C ILE A 167 6.88 11.72 34.62
N THR A 168 6.68 12.97 35.03
CA THR A 168 6.49 13.27 36.46
C THR A 168 5.20 12.64 36.94
N VAL A 169 5.27 11.83 37.99
CA VAL A 169 4.12 11.08 38.51
C VAL A 169 3.54 11.77 39.74
N ARG A 170 2.24 12.09 39.67
CA ARG A 170 1.42 12.56 40.80
C ARG A 170 0.28 11.59 41.08
N GLY A 171 -0.61 11.42 40.11
CA GLY A 171 -1.62 10.36 40.13
C GLY A 171 -1.04 9.10 39.50
N ILE A 172 -1.38 7.94 40.03
CA ILE A 172 -0.88 6.66 39.53
C ILE A 172 -1.93 5.57 39.70
N ALA A 173 -2.11 4.72 38.70
CA ALA A 173 -2.90 3.50 38.77
C ALA A 173 -2.12 2.34 38.17
N TYR A 174 -2.27 1.15 38.73
CA TYR A 174 -1.66 -0.06 38.17
C TYR A 174 -2.60 -0.71 37.15
N ASP A 175 -2.07 -0.97 35.95
CA ASP A 175 -2.73 -1.70 34.88
C ASP A 175 -2.24 -3.15 34.89
N ALA A 176 -3.11 -4.06 35.34
CA ALA A 176 -2.77 -5.47 35.47
C ALA A 176 -2.66 -6.20 34.12
N MET A 177 -3.29 -5.69 33.05
CA MET A 177 -3.21 -6.33 31.74
C MET A 177 -1.87 -6.08 31.04
N ASN A 178 -1.36 -4.85 31.18
CA ASN A 178 -0.10 -4.44 30.57
C ASN A 178 1.11 -4.58 31.49
N ASP A 179 0.91 -5.01 32.74
CA ASP A 179 1.91 -5.00 33.81
C ASP A 179 2.63 -3.64 33.92
N GLY A 180 1.84 -2.56 33.91
CA GLY A 180 2.32 -1.18 33.81
C GLY A 180 1.57 -0.21 34.71
N PHE A 181 1.95 1.06 34.65
CA PHE A 181 1.38 2.13 35.48
C PHE A 181 0.87 3.27 34.61
N TRP A 182 -0.43 3.56 34.71
CA TRP A 182 -0.99 4.81 34.22
C TRP A 182 -0.63 5.93 35.17
N ALA A 183 -0.05 7.02 34.66
CA ALA A 183 0.30 8.16 35.48
C ALA A 183 0.04 9.47 34.77
N ASN A 184 -0.03 10.53 35.59
CA ASN A 184 -0.04 11.91 35.12
C ASN A 184 0.44 12.85 36.24
N ASN A 185 0.78 14.08 35.86
CA ASN A 185 0.92 15.19 36.77
C ASN A 185 0.11 16.41 36.29
N TRP A 186 -0.97 16.72 37.01
CA TRP A 186 -1.87 17.82 36.68
C TRP A 186 -2.46 17.68 35.27
N SER A 187 -2.08 18.57 34.35
CA SER A 187 -2.59 18.63 32.98
C SER A 187 -1.64 18.01 31.96
N ASP A 188 -0.53 17.42 32.44
CA ASP A 188 0.43 16.72 31.59
C ASP A 188 -0.25 15.53 30.90
N GLN A 189 0.38 14.98 29.86
CA GLN A 189 -0.16 13.81 29.18
C GLN A 189 -0.37 12.64 30.16
N ILE A 190 -1.44 11.89 29.96
CA ILE A 190 -1.69 10.64 30.68
C ILE A 190 -0.88 9.57 29.97
N THR A 191 0.02 8.90 30.70
CA THR A 191 1.01 7.99 30.12
C THR A 191 1.02 6.65 30.85
N LEU A 192 0.93 5.56 30.10
CA LEU A 192 1.19 4.20 30.56
C LEU A 192 2.67 3.88 30.38
N PHE A 193 3.30 3.33 31.40
CA PHE A 193 4.68 2.83 31.33
C PHE A 193 4.87 1.51 32.05
N ASP A 194 5.79 0.67 31.56
CA ASP A 194 6.08 -0.65 32.13
C ASP A 194 6.93 -0.58 33.42
N ARG A 195 7.21 -1.73 34.03
CA ARG A 195 8.07 -1.81 35.24
C ARG A 195 9.52 -1.36 35.04
N ASN A 196 9.98 -1.25 33.79
CA ASN A 196 11.32 -0.76 33.45
C ASN A 196 11.34 0.76 33.22
N GLY A 197 10.17 1.41 33.15
CA GLY A 197 10.04 2.83 32.88
C GLY A 197 9.83 3.17 31.39
N ASN A 198 9.62 2.17 30.53
CA ASN A 198 9.36 2.39 29.11
C ASN A 198 7.91 2.82 28.91
N THR A 199 7.68 3.88 28.13
CA THR A 199 6.33 4.26 27.70
C THR A 199 5.73 3.15 26.83
N LEU A 200 4.53 2.70 27.19
CA LEU A 200 3.74 1.74 26.41
C LEU A 200 2.64 2.43 25.61
N ASP A 201 2.02 3.46 26.21
CA ASP A 201 0.94 4.23 25.58
C ASP A 201 0.81 5.61 26.23
N SER A 202 0.20 6.58 25.53
CA SER A 202 -0.07 7.90 26.09
C SER A 202 -1.13 8.69 25.32
N PHE A 203 -1.96 9.44 26.05
CA PHE A 203 -2.99 10.31 25.46
C PHE A 203 -3.18 11.61 26.26
N ALA A 204 -3.67 12.65 25.58
CA ALA A 204 -3.81 13.99 26.14
C ALA A 204 -4.83 14.04 27.30
N CYS A 205 -4.62 14.94 28.26
CA CYS A 205 -5.68 15.32 29.18
C CYS A 205 -6.84 15.94 28.41
N GLY A 206 -8.06 15.51 28.70
CA GLY A 206 -9.27 15.98 28.03
C GLY A 206 -9.76 17.34 28.55
N THR A 207 -11.08 17.48 28.68
CA THR A 207 -11.73 18.69 29.19
C THR A 207 -11.28 19.03 30.61
N TYR A 208 -11.02 18.01 31.43
CA TYR A 208 -10.53 18.18 32.79
C TYR A 208 -9.01 17.96 32.82
N GLY A 209 -8.30 18.87 33.48
CA GLY A 209 -6.83 18.89 33.43
C GLY A 209 -6.14 18.89 34.78
N SER A 210 -6.83 18.73 35.92
CA SER A 210 -6.18 18.82 37.24
C SER A 210 -6.25 17.52 38.02
N PHE A 211 -5.77 16.42 37.43
CA PHE A 211 -5.86 15.10 38.05
C PHE A 211 -4.88 14.95 39.23
N TYR A 212 -5.40 14.39 40.31
CA TYR A 212 -4.63 14.12 41.52
C TYR A 212 -4.51 12.62 41.81
N GLY A 213 -5.52 11.82 41.44
CA GLY A 213 -5.45 10.38 41.55
C GLY A 213 -6.11 9.65 40.39
N PHE A 214 -5.67 8.41 40.16
CA PHE A 214 -6.15 7.55 39.10
C PHE A 214 -6.54 6.17 39.60
N ALA A 215 -7.48 5.53 38.93
CA ALA A 215 -7.80 4.13 39.13
C ALA A 215 -8.08 3.47 37.77
N TRP A 216 -7.49 2.30 37.55
CA TRP A 216 -7.69 1.52 36.33
C TRP A 216 -8.69 0.41 36.61
N GLU A 217 -9.54 0.09 35.64
CA GLU A 217 -10.50 -1.00 35.76
C GLU A 217 -10.80 -1.69 34.44
N ASN A 218 -11.16 -2.97 34.54
CA ASN A 218 -11.62 -3.80 33.43
C ASN A 218 -12.89 -4.59 33.81
N ILE A 219 -13.79 -3.94 34.56
CA ILE A 219 -14.99 -4.56 35.14
C ILE A 219 -16.26 -4.04 34.45
N LEU A 220 -16.27 -2.78 34.00
CA LEU A 220 -17.39 -2.22 33.28
C LEU A 220 -17.43 -2.73 31.82
N ASN A 221 -18.64 -3.02 31.35
CA ASN A 221 -18.85 -3.50 29.99
C ASN A 221 -18.43 -2.42 28.96
N GLY A 222 -17.53 -2.77 28.05
CA GLY A 222 -16.90 -1.85 27.10
C GLY A 222 -15.52 -1.33 27.52
N GLY A 223 -14.99 -1.75 28.68
CA GLY A 223 -13.64 -1.43 29.14
C GLY A 223 -12.52 -2.23 28.45
N PRO A 224 -11.25 -2.04 28.85
CA PRO A 224 -10.81 -1.36 30.08
C PRO A 224 -10.95 0.17 30.03
N TYR A 225 -11.17 0.77 31.20
CA TYR A 225 -11.26 2.22 31.36
C TYR A 225 -10.27 2.73 32.41
N LEU A 226 -9.88 3.99 32.25
CA LEU A 226 -9.11 4.72 33.25
C LEU A 226 -10.00 5.79 33.90
N TRP A 227 -10.04 5.83 35.23
CA TRP A 227 -10.76 6.82 36.00
C TRP A 227 -9.79 7.84 36.59
N GLY A 228 -10.03 9.11 36.32
CA GLY A 228 -9.28 10.22 36.90
C GLY A 228 -10.11 10.98 37.94
N TYR A 229 -9.48 11.32 39.06
CA TYR A 229 -10.06 12.20 40.07
C TYR A 229 -9.43 13.59 40.01
N ALA A 230 -10.18 14.55 39.48
CA ALA A 230 -9.72 15.90 39.18
C ALA A 230 -10.07 16.90 40.30
N GLN A 231 -9.11 17.77 40.62
CA GLN A 231 -9.28 19.02 41.37
C GLN A 231 -9.90 20.13 40.50
N ASP A 232 -10.86 19.75 39.67
CA ASP A 232 -11.51 20.62 38.70
C ASP A 232 -13.03 20.38 38.75
N GLY A 233 -13.81 21.13 37.97
CA GLY A 233 -15.26 21.02 37.93
C GLY A 233 -15.96 21.61 39.17
N PRO A 234 -17.29 21.44 39.27
CA PRO A 234 -18.05 21.91 40.43
C PRO A 234 -17.51 21.25 41.71
N GLY A 235 -17.04 22.06 42.67
CA GLY A 235 -16.58 21.56 43.97
C GLY A 235 -15.15 20.98 44.02
N ASN A 236 -14.36 21.03 42.93
CA ASN A 236 -12.98 20.50 42.84
C ASN A 236 -12.86 19.01 43.21
N ASN A 237 -13.89 18.22 42.93
CA ASN A 237 -14.00 16.80 43.28
C ASN A 237 -14.68 16.02 42.13
N GLN A 238 -14.14 16.16 40.93
CA GLN A 238 -14.76 15.61 39.72
C GLN A 238 -14.14 14.26 39.36
N LEU A 239 -14.95 13.22 39.26
CA LEU A 239 -14.58 11.96 38.61
C LEU A 239 -14.82 12.06 37.10
N VAL A 240 -13.88 11.53 36.33
CA VAL A 240 -13.86 11.53 34.87
C VAL A 240 -13.43 10.15 34.38
N GLN A 241 -14.16 9.58 33.43
CA GLN A 241 -13.81 8.31 32.79
C GLN A 241 -13.16 8.56 31.42
N PHE A 242 -12.08 7.83 31.17
CA PHE A 242 -11.37 7.79 29.89
C PHE A 242 -11.52 6.40 29.26
N ASP A 243 -11.79 6.37 27.97
CA ASP A 243 -11.65 5.20 27.13
C ASP A 243 -10.19 5.07 26.72
N ILE A 244 -9.55 4.00 27.19
CA ILE A 244 -8.12 3.75 26.95
C ILE A 244 -7.87 3.46 25.48
N ALA A 245 -8.79 2.77 24.78
CA ALA A 245 -8.60 2.39 23.39
C ALA A 245 -8.60 3.60 22.45
N THR A 246 -9.33 4.67 22.82
CA THR A 246 -9.40 5.91 22.02
C THR A 246 -8.58 7.05 22.60
N GLY A 247 -8.12 6.94 23.85
CA GLY A 247 -7.43 8.01 24.57
C GLY A 247 -8.32 9.22 24.89
N MET A 248 -9.65 9.07 24.83
CA MET A 248 -10.61 10.16 24.92
C MET A 248 -11.53 10.03 26.14
N GLU A 249 -12.01 11.16 26.67
CA GLU A 249 -13.06 11.17 27.69
C GLU A 249 -14.36 10.56 27.15
N THR A 250 -14.98 9.64 27.88
CA THR A 250 -16.25 8.99 27.45
C THR A 250 -17.46 9.92 27.59
N GLY A 251 -17.30 11.04 28.29
CA GLY A 251 -18.38 11.93 28.72
C GLY A 251 -19.06 11.47 30.02
N VAL A 252 -18.68 10.32 30.59
CA VAL A 252 -19.12 9.90 31.93
C VAL A 252 -18.31 10.66 32.98
N THR A 253 -19.00 11.54 33.72
CA THR A 253 -18.40 12.33 34.78
C THR A 253 -19.32 12.41 35.99
N PHE A 254 -18.73 12.52 37.18
CA PHE A 254 -19.50 12.61 38.43
C PHE A 254 -18.89 13.60 39.42
N ASP A 255 -19.69 14.59 39.86
CA ASP A 255 -19.30 15.53 40.91
C ASP A 255 -19.53 14.87 42.29
N VAL A 256 -18.44 14.42 42.92
CA VAL A 256 -18.50 13.75 44.23
C VAL A 256 -19.02 14.70 45.32
N ALA A 257 -18.75 16.00 45.22
CA ALA A 257 -19.22 16.98 46.20
C ALA A 257 -20.74 17.16 46.17
N SER A 258 -21.41 16.76 45.07
CA SER A 258 -22.87 16.86 44.95
C SER A 258 -23.64 15.92 45.90
N TYR A 259 -23.03 14.80 46.32
CA TYR A 259 -23.66 13.81 47.21
C TYR A 259 -23.30 13.98 48.69
N PHE A 260 -22.18 14.62 49.00
CA PHE A 260 -21.69 14.76 50.37
C PHE A 260 -21.90 16.18 50.93
N THR A 261 -22.87 16.33 51.84
CA THR A 261 -23.29 17.67 52.35
C THR A 261 -22.37 18.28 53.42
N PHE A 262 -21.28 17.61 53.80
CA PHE A 262 -20.43 17.98 54.93
C PHE A 262 -19.19 18.82 54.58
N GLY A 263 -19.02 19.20 53.30
CA GLY A 263 -17.91 19.99 52.81
C GLY A 263 -16.64 19.15 52.63
N LEU A 264 -16.30 18.85 51.37
CA LEU A 264 -15.10 18.09 51.01
C LEU A 264 -13.90 19.02 50.79
N GLY A 265 -12.70 18.51 51.09
CA GLY A 265 -11.45 19.08 50.56
C GLY A 265 -11.32 18.82 49.06
N PRO A 266 -10.31 19.37 48.36
CA PRO A 266 -10.08 19.09 46.94
C PRO A 266 -9.73 17.61 46.71
N ALA A 267 -9.91 17.12 45.48
CA ALA A 267 -9.60 15.75 45.08
C ALA A 267 -8.17 15.32 45.45
N GLY A 268 -8.04 14.09 45.93
CA GLY A 268 -6.79 13.42 46.30
C GLY A 268 -6.59 12.14 45.47
N GLY A 269 -6.14 11.08 46.10
CA GLY A 269 -5.98 9.76 45.49
C GLY A 269 -7.30 9.07 45.16
N LEU A 270 -7.22 8.04 44.32
CA LEU A 270 -8.36 7.28 43.84
C LEU A 270 -7.99 5.79 43.74
N LEU A 271 -8.94 4.92 44.02
CA LEU A 271 -8.79 3.47 43.85
C LEU A 271 -10.14 2.83 43.52
N ILE A 272 -10.11 1.61 42.99
CA ILE A 272 -11.30 0.77 42.78
C ILE A 272 -11.04 -0.59 43.45
N SER A 273 -11.97 -1.06 44.28
CA SER A 273 -11.84 -2.33 45.00
C SER A 273 -13.19 -2.94 45.36
N ASP A 274 -13.27 -4.26 45.38
CA ASP A 274 -14.40 -5.07 45.84
C ASP A 274 -14.34 -5.43 47.35
N ALA A 275 -13.29 -5.01 48.05
CA ALA A 275 -13.04 -5.43 49.43
C ALA A 275 -13.86 -4.68 50.49
N PHE A 276 -14.49 -3.56 50.14
CA PHE A 276 -15.21 -2.70 51.11
C PHE A 276 -16.60 -3.22 51.46
N ILE A 277 -17.38 -3.57 50.43
CA ILE A 277 -18.77 -3.97 50.56
C ILE A 277 -18.95 -5.30 49.85
N GLU A 278 -19.32 -6.33 50.62
CA GLU A 278 -19.54 -7.68 50.08
C GLU A 278 -20.52 -7.67 48.90
N GLY A 279 -20.07 -8.18 47.74
CA GLY A 279 -20.88 -8.28 46.52
C GLY A 279 -20.97 -7.00 45.69
N LYS A 280 -20.28 -5.92 46.08
CA LYS A 280 -20.21 -4.67 45.33
C LYS A 280 -18.75 -4.29 45.07
N VAL A 281 -18.50 -3.69 43.93
CA VAL A 281 -17.27 -2.94 43.66
C VAL A 281 -17.48 -1.50 44.09
N THR A 282 -16.51 -0.96 44.81
CA THR A 282 -16.50 0.41 45.30
C THR A 282 -15.42 1.20 44.59
N ILE A 283 -15.77 2.35 44.04
CA ILE A 283 -14.78 3.38 43.70
C ILE A 283 -14.60 4.25 44.94
N CYS A 284 -13.36 4.30 45.42
CA CYS A 284 -13.00 4.95 46.68
C CYS A 284 -11.98 6.04 46.41
N GLY A 285 -12.17 7.20 47.01
CA GLY A 285 -11.24 8.31 46.87
C GLY A 285 -11.02 9.03 48.19
N LEU A 286 -9.97 9.85 48.21
CA LEU A 286 -9.64 10.70 49.35
C LEU A 286 -9.87 12.16 48.98
N SER A 287 -10.77 12.83 49.70
CA SER A 287 -10.85 14.30 49.67
C SER A 287 -9.86 14.85 50.67
N GLN A 288 -8.90 15.63 50.18
CA GLN A 288 -7.69 15.98 50.93
C GLN A 288 -7.99 16.57 52.30
N SER A 289 -7.27 16.04 53.29
CA SER A 289 -7.38 16.48 54.68
C SER A 289 -8.79 16.39 55.30
N ALA A 290 -9.74 15.69 54.65
CA ALA A 290 -11.15 15.73 55.04
C ALA A 290 -11.75 14.33 55.23
N TYR A 291 -11.94 13.57 54.15
CA TYR A 291 -12.65 12.29 54.18
C TYR A 291 -12.08 11.27 53.20
N ILE A 292 -12.11 10.00 53.60
CA ILE A 292 -12.08 8.85 52.67
C ILE A 292 -13.53 8.51 52.36
N TRP A 293 -13.92 8.48 51.09
CA TRP A 293 -15.28 8.22 50.67
C TRP A 293 -15.33 7.02 49.72
N GLY A 294 -16.47 6.32 49.71
CA GLY A 294 -16.72 5.20 48.82
C GLY A 294 -18.08 5.34 48.16
N LEU A 295 -18.11 5.18 46.84
CA LEU A 295 -19.32 5.14 46.03
C LEU A 295 -19.46 3.77 45.39
N GLU A 296 -20.70 3.32 45.24
CA GLU A 296 -21.01 2.12 44.51
C GLU A 296 -20.62 2.27 43.04
N PHE A 297 -19.86 1.31 42.53
CA PHE A 297 -19.25 1.38 41.21
C PHE A 297 -19.71 0.27 40.28
N ALA A 298 -19.86 -0.94 40.79
CA ALA A 298 -20.47 -2.05 40.05
C ALA A 298 -20.96 -3.11 41.04
N ASP A 299 -21.77 -4.05 40.56
CA ASP A 299 -21.96 -5.32 41.25
C ASP A 299 -20.77 -6.24 40.97
N TYR A 300 -20.17 -6.82 42.02
CA TYR A 300 -19.19 -7.89 41.83
C TYR A 300 -19.95 -9.20 41.59
N SER A 301 -19.93 -9.70 40.37
CA SER A 301 -20.81 -10.78 39.91
C SER A 301 -20.42 -12.18 40.38
N VAL A 302 -19.26 -12.33 41.04
CA VAL A 302 -18.68 -13.62 41.45
C VAL A 302 -18.86 -13.84 42.96
N PRO A 303 -19.73 -14.78 43.40
CA PRO A 303 -20.04 -14.97 44.81
C PRO A 303 -18.83 -15.45 45.63
N PHE A 304 -18.63 -14.96 46.86
CA PHE A 304 -17.48 -15.29 47.72
C PHE A 304 -17.20 -16.81 47.88
N ASN A 305 -18.26 -17.62 47.90
CA ASN A 305 -18.20 -19.08 48.05
C ASN A 305 -18.13 -19.85 46.71
N SER A 306 -18.08 -19.15 45.58
CA SER A 306 -17.87 -19.73 44.26
C SER A 306 -16.44 -20.29 44.12
N PRO A 307 -16.14 -21.10 43.10
CA PRO A 307 -14.80 -21.62 42.90
C PRO A 307 -13.74 -20.53 42.69
N GLY A 308 -12.52 -20.76 43.18
CA GLY A 308 -11.37 -19.90 42.95
C GLY A 308 -10.74 -20.09 41.57
N LEU A 309 -9.56 -19.49 41.36
CA LEU A 309 -8.84 -19.50 40.09
C LEU A 309 -8.34 -20.92 39.72
N PRO A 310 -8.66 -21.44 38.52
CA PRO A 310 -8.00 -22.62 37.96
C PRO A 310 -6.51 -22.34 37.70
N THR A 311 -5.61 -23.28 38.04
CA THR A 311 -4.16 -23.09 37.93
C THR A 311 -3.55 -23.92 36.79
N ASP A 312 -2.26 -23.72 36.50
CA ASP A 312 -1.51 -24.48 35.50
C ASP A 312 -2.19 -24.51 34.11
N VAL A 313 -2.84 -23.40 33.74
CA VAL A 313 -3.53 -23.29 32.46
C VAL A 313 -2.51 -23.20 31.34
N VAL A 314 -2.59 -24.11 30.37
CA VAL A 314 -1.74 -24.15 29.18
C VAL A 314 -2.64 -24.28 27.96
N VAL A 315 -2.44 -23.39 26.97
CA VAL A 315 -3.05 -23.50 25.64
C VAL A 315 -1.94 -23.76 24.62
N THR A 316 -2.05 -24.87 23.90
CA THR A 316 -1.09 -25.29 22.88
C THR A 316 -1.80 -25.38 21.53
N ALA A 317 -1.47 -24.50 20.60
CA ALA A 317 -1.96 -24.57 19.23
C ALA A 317 -1.51 -25.88 18.55
N ALA A 318 -2.36 -26.43 17.69
CA ALA A 318 -2.06 -27.64 16.95
C ALA A 318 -0.91 -27.42 15.95
N VAL A 319 -0.06 -28.43 15.79
CA VAL A 319 1.03 -28.42 14.81
C VAL A 319 0.49 -28.33 13.38
N GLY A 320 1.16 -27.59 12.49
CA GLY A 320 0.76 -27.48 11.09
C GLY A 320 -0.21 -26.33 10.77
N GLY A 321 -0.33 -25.33 11.65
CA GLY A 321 -1.20 -24.17 11.42
C GLY A 321 -2.70 -24.51 11.43
N VAL A 322 -3.07 -25.65 12.01
CA VAL A 322 -4.46 -26.12 12.05
C VAL A 322 -5.23 -25.26 13.05
N LEU A 323 -6.49 -24.94 12.72
CA LEU A 323 -7.44 -24.22 13.57
C LEU A 323 -7.93 -25.08 14.75
N GLU A 324 -7.00 -25.56 15.57
CA GLU A 324 -7.24 -26.37 16.76
C GLU A 324 -6.27 -25.99 17.88
N ALA A 325 -6.74 -26.00 19.13
CA ALA A 325 -5.90 -25.78 20.32
C ALA A 325 -6.20 -26.78 21.43
N ALA A 326 -5.16 -27.31 22.07
CA ALA A 326 -5.25 -28.12 23.27
C ALA A 326 -5.17 -27.22 24.51
N ILE A 327 -6.19 -27.27 25.36
CA ILE A 327 -6.31 -26.52 26.61
C ILE A 327 -6.21 -27.49 27.77
N GLU A 328 -5.25 -27.28 28.67
CA GLU A 328 -5.03 -28.07 29.88
C GLU A 328 -5.08 -27.14 31.10
N TRP A 329 -5.59 -27.61 32.24
CA TRP A 329 -5.67 -26.85 33.49
C TRP A 329 -5.74 -27.75 34.72
N THR A 330 -5.51 -27.18 35.90
CA THR A 330 -5.81 -27.76 37.20
C THR A 330 -7.07 -27.10 37.76
N CYS A 331 -8.08 -27.89 38.13
CA CYS A 331 -9.33 -27.40 38.70
C CYS A 331 -9.08 -26.71 40.06
N PRO A 332 -9.87 -25.69 40.44
CA PRO A 332 -9.66 -24.96 41.68
C PRO A 332 -9.85 -25.84 42.91
N ASP A 333 -9.05 -25.58 43.95
CA ASP A 333 -9.13 -26.23 45.26
C ASP A 333 -9.46 -25.27 46.42
N ILE A 334 -9.56 -23.97 46.11
CA ILE A 334 -10.01 -22.90 46.99
C ILE A 334 -11.23 -22.18 46.38
N GLN A 335 -11.96 -21.45 47.21
CA GLN A 335 -13.05 -20.54 46.83
C GLN A 335 -12.48 -19.20 46.38
N ALA A 336 -13.30 -18.39 45.71
CA ALA A 336 -12.95 -17.01 45.35
C ALA A 336 -12.49 -16.19 46.58
N GLY A 337 -13.12 -16.41 47.74
CA GLY A 337 -12.75 -15.79 49.02
C GLY A 337 -11.53 -16.38 49.76
N GLY A 338 -10.81 -17.34 49.16
CA GLY A 338 -9.56 -17.90 49.70
C GLY A 338 -9.70 -19.07 50.70
N ASP A 339 -10.91 -19.46 51.08
CA ASP A 339 -11.18 -20.65 51.88
C ASP A 339 -11.15 -21.94 51.03
N PRO A 340 -10.96 -23.16 51.60
CA PRO A 340 -10.97 -24.40 50.82
C PRO A 340 -12.31 -24.67 50.11
N LEU A 341 -12.25 -25.09 48.84
CA LEU A 341 -13.43 -25.38 48.02
C LEU A 341 -14.10 -26.69 48.45
N ASN A 342 -15.43 -26.65 48.66
CA ASN A 342 -16.19 -27.80 49.17
C ASN A 342 -17.10 -28.44 48.11
N ASP A 343 -17.40 -27.72 47.04
CA ASP A 343 -18.24 -28.11 45.91
C ASP A 343 -17.74 -27.46 44.62
N LEU A 344 -17.68 -28.26 43.56
CA LEU A 344 -17.37 -27.87 42.20
C LEU A 344 -18.26 -28.72 41.29
N ASP A 345 -19.23 -28.08 40.65
CA ASP A 345 -20.25 -28.75 39.84
C ASP A 345 -19.82 -28.84 38.37
N GLU A 346 -19.14 -27.81 37.86
CA GLU A 346 -18.74 -27.71 36.45
C GLU A 346 -17.39 -27.00 36.29
N MET A 347 -16.68 -27.31 35.20
CA MET A 347 -15.65 -26.42 34.63
C MET A 347 -16.12 -25.97 33.26
N ARG A 348 -16.09 -24.67 32.97
CA ARG A 348 -16.46 -24.09 31.69
C ARG A 348 -15.24 -23.52 31.01
N VAL A 349 -15.10 -23.76 29.72
CA VAL A 349 -14.06 -23.19 28.86
C VAL A 349 -14.74 -22.34 27.79
N TYR A 350 -14.30 -21.09 27.70
CA TYR A 350 -14.77 -20.12 26.72
C TYR A 350 -13.62 -19.72 25.80
N ARG A 351 -13.94 -19.35 24.56
CA ARG A 351 -13.06 -18.66 23.61
C ARG A 351 -13.74 -17.35 23.20
N ASP A 352 -13.09 -16.22 23.46
CA ASP A 352 -13.63 -14.87 23.21
C ASP A 352 -15.10 -14.73 23.67
N GLU A 353 -15.37 -15.15 24.90
CA GLU A 353 -16.70 -15.18 25.54
C GLU A 353 -17.69 -16.24 25.01
N GLU A 354 -17.38 -16.98 23.93
CA GLU A 354 -18.19 -18.12 23.49
C GLU A 354 -17.91 -19.36 24.36
N LEU A 355 -18.94 -19.93 24.99
CA LEU A 355 -18.82 -21.18 25.74
C LEU A 355 -18.60 -22.36 24.77
N ILE A 356 -17.37 -22.87 24.69
CA ILE A 356 -16.99 -23.95 23.78
C ILE A 356 -16.98 -25.32 24.44
N TYR A 357 -16.80 -25.40 25.77
CA TYR A 357 -16.78 -26.67 26.48
C TYR A 357 -17.25 -26.56 27.93
N THR A 358 -17.86 -27.63 28.43
CA THR A 358 -18.22 -27.78 29.85
C THR A 358 -17.91 -29.20 30.32
N ASP A 359 -17.06 -29.32 31.34
CA ASP A 359 -16.90 -30.56 32.11
C ASP A 359 -17.90 -30.58 33.26
N PHE A 360 -18.84 -31.52 33.23
CA PHE A 360 -19.89 -31.70 34.25
C PHE A 360 -19.50 -32.63 35.40
N SER A 361 -18.24 -33.10 35.45
CA SER A 361 -17.77 -33.96 36.54
C SER A 361 -16.31 -33.65 36.94
N PRO A 362 -15.97 -32.37 37.20
CA PRO A 362 -14.62 -32.00 37.57
C PRO A 362 -14.26 -32.52 38.96
N THR A 363 -12.96 -32.70 39.22
CA THR A 363 -12.45 -33.06 40.54
C THR A 363 -11.74 -31.84 41.14
N ILE A 364 -12.15 -31.41 42.35
CA ILE A 364 -11.50 -30.32 43.09
C ILE A 364 -9.99 -30.59 43.20
N GLY A 365 -9.16 -29.65 42.73
CA GLY A 365 -7.70 -29.79 42.68
C GLY A 365 -7.16 -30.85 41.71
N GLY A 366 -7.99 -31.36 40.79
CA GLY A 366 -7.61 -32.36 39.78
C GLY A 366 -7.44 -31.77 38.39
N ASP A 367 -6.77 -32.51 37.50
CA ASP A 367 -6.46 -32.06 36.15
C ASP A 367 -7.71 -32.07 35.24
N GLY A 368 -7.80 -31.08 34.36
CA GLY A 368 -8.78 -30.95 33.29
C GLY A 368 -8.10 -30.70 31.94
N SER A 369 -8.76 -31.13 30.87
CA SER A 369 -8.25 -30.93 29.50
C SER A 369 -9.39 -30.87 28.50
N TYR A 370 -9.25 -30.06 27.47
CA TYR A 370 -10.15 -29.96 26.33
C TYR A 370 -9.35 -29.65 25.06
N THR A 371 -9.86 -30.06 23.90
CA THR A 371 -9.30 -29.67 22.60
C THR A 371 -10.36 -28.87 21.87
N ASP A 372 -10.10 -27.59 21.66
CA ASP A 372 -10.93 -26.74 20.83
C ASP A 372 -10.67 -27.06 19.37
N THR A 373 -11.67 -27.64 18.70
CA THR A 373 -11.63 -27.92 17.26
C THR A 373 -12.57 -27.02 16.46
N GLY A 374 -13.12 -25.98 17.07
CA GLY A 374 -14.12 -25.09 16.49
C GLY A 374 -13.60 -23.69 16.19
N VAL A 375 -12.29 -23.52 16.06
CA VAL A 375 -11.63 -22.21 15.93
C VAL A 375 -12.00 -21.58 14.58
N PRO A 376 -12.56 -20.33 14.55
CA PRO A 376 -13.12 -19.75 13.33
C PRO A 376 -12.09 -19.37 12.27
N GLY A 377 -10.89 -18.95 12.68
CA GLY A 377 -9.83 -18.45 11.81
C GLY A 377 -8.47 -18.46 12.51
N ALA A 378 -7.42 -18.06 11.81
CA ALA A 378 -6.11 -17.88 12.42
C ALA A 378 -6.10 -16.53 13.15
N ASP A 379 -6.02 -16.54 14.48
CA ASP A 379 -6.04 -15.32 15.29
C ASP A 379 -5.48 -15.58 16.70
N ASN A 380 -5.28 -14.51 17.47
CA ASN A 380 -4.96 -14.57 18.89
C ASN A 380 -6.24 -14.64 19.73
N TYR A 381 -6.54 -15.83 20.25
CA TYR A 381 -7.78 -16.11 20.97
C TYR A 381 -7.60 -16.03 22.49
N ALA A 382 -8.58 -15.43 23.18
CA ALA A 382 -8.64 -15.45 24.64
C ALA A 382 -9.39 -16.70 25.13
N TYR A 383 -8.66 -17.63 25.74
CA TYR A 383 -9.24 -18.81 26.38
C TYR A 383 -9.50 -18.54 27.86
N LYS A 384 -10.78 -18.56 28.24
CA LYS A 384 -11.24 -18.35 29.62
C LYS A 384 -11.71 -19.67 30.23
N ILE A 385 -11.07 -20.12 31.32
CA ILE A 385 -11.41 -21.35 32.04
C ILE A 385 -11.94 -20.96 33.43
N VAL A 386 -13.12 -21.45 33.81
CA VAL A 386 -13.75 -21.06 35.08
C VAL A 386 -14.48 -22.24 35.74
N GLY A 387 -14.39 -22.34 37.07
CA GLY A 387 -15.15 -23.30 37.85
C GLY A 387 -16.54 -22.78 38.22
N VAL A 388 -17.53 -23.65 38.27
CA VAL A 388 -18.91 -23.31 38.66
C VAL A 388 -19.36 -24.22 39.79
N ASN A 389 -20.01 -23.65 40.81
CA ASN A 389 -20.67 -24.43 41.86
C ASN A 389 -22.08 -23.87 42.15
N SER A 390 -22.70 -24.40 43.20
CA SER A 390 -24.05 -24.03 43.62
C SER A 390 -24.24 -22.55 43.96
N ASN A 391 -23.15 -21.81 44.19
CA ASN A 391 -23.18 -20.37 44.46
C ASN A 391 -23.08 -19.55 43.17
N GLY A 392 -22.41 -20.04 42.12
CA GLY A 392 -22.26 -19.33 40.85
C GLY A 392 -20.98 -19.73 40.11
N GLU A 393 -20.70 -19.02 39.00
CA GLU A 393 -19.38 -19.06 38.37
C GLU A 393 -18.34 -18.43 39.30
N GLY A 394 -17.14 -18.98 39.28
CA GLY A 394 -15.99 -18.61 40.09
C GLY A 394 -15.03 -17.63 39.42
N ILE A 395 -13.82 -17.50 39.96
CA ILE A 395 -12.76 -16.67 39.36
C ILE A 395 -12.24 -17.35 38.08
N PRO A 396 -12.29 -16.70 36.90
CA PRO A 396 -11.76 -17.27 35.66
C PRO A 396 -10.25 -17.12 35.53
N ALA A 397 -9.59 -18.09 34.90
CA ALA A 397 -8.25 -17.96 34.35
C ALA A 397 -8.34 -17.64 32.85
N ILE A 398 -7.61 -16.63 32.38
CA ILE A 398 -7.61 -16.18 30.97
C ILE A 398 -6.19 -16.29 30.42
N ILE A 399 -6.04 -16.91 29.26
CA ILE A 399 -4.77 -17.02 28.54
C ILE A 399 -4.98 -16.74 27.06
N TYR A 400 -4.07 -16.00 26.46
CA TYR A 400 -4.07 -15.67 25.04
C TYR A 400 -3.16 -16.63 24.28
N ALA A 401 -3.61 -17.12 23.14
CA ALA A 401 -2.80 -17.95 22.26
C ALA A 401 -3.17 -17.72 20.80
N TRP A 402 -2.15 -17.55 19.95
CA TRP A 402 -2.32 -17.62 18.51
C TRP A 402 -2.68 -19.04 18.10
N VAL A 403 -3.84 -19.23 17.47
CA VAL A 403 -4.31 -20.52 16.98
C VAL A 403 -4.57 -20.44 15.50
N GLY A 404 -3.86 -21.26 14.72
CA GLY A 404 -3.88 -21.24 13.27
C GLY A 404 -2.50 -20.97 12.68
N GLU A 405 -2.47 -20.76 11.36
CA GLU A 405 -1.25 -20.45 10.61
C GLU A 405 -0.76 -19.03 10.94
N ASP A 406 0.45 -18.92 11.50
CA ASP A 406 1.08 -17.64 11.86
C ASP A 406 1.88 -17.06 10.68
N VAL A 407 2.20 -15.76 10.72
CA VAL A 407 3.22 -15.17 9.84
C VAL A 407 4.62 -15.52 10.36
N PRO A 408 5.66 -15.56 9.51
CA PRO A 408 7.02 -15.81 9.97
C PRO A 408 7.47 -14.73 10.97
N GLY A 409 8.30 -15.08 11.94
CA GLY A 409 9.00 -14.07 12.75
C GLY A 409 10.00 -13.23 11.94
N ALA A 410 10.71 -12.31 12.59
CA ALA A 410 11.76 -11.52 11.96
C ALA A 410 12.93 -12.42 11.48
N VAL A 411 13.61 -12.01 10.40
CA VAL A 411 14.94 -12.56 10.12
C VAL A 411 15.90 -12.13 11.22
N THR A 412 16.94 -12.92 11.45
CA THR A 412 17.97 -12.61 12.46
C THR A 412 19.34 -12.61 11.80
N ASP A 413 20.35 -12.04 12.46
CA ASP A 413 21.73 -11.98 11.94
C ASP A 413 21.84 -11.36 10.53
N LEU A 414 21.04 -10.32 10.23
CA LEU A 414 21.06 -9.64 8.93
C LEU A 414 22.36 -8.84 8.76
N ILE A 415 23.17 -9.24 7.79
CA ILE A 415 24.47 -8.66 7.45
C ILE A 415 24.43 -8.16 6.01
N LEU A 416 24.78 -6.89 5.81
CA LEU A 416 25.03 -6.29 4.52
C LEU A 416 26.54 -6.26 4.27
N THR A 417 26.99 -6.61 3.07
CA THR A 417 28.41 -6.64 2.68
C THR A 417 28.58 -6.02 1.30
N ASP A 418 29.55 -5.12 1.16
CA ASP A 418 30.03 -4.68 -0.16
C ASP A 418 30.88 -5.78 -0.79
N ILE A 419 30.46 -6.26 -1.96
CA ILE A 419 31.22 -7.23 -2.76
C ILE A 419 31.53 -6.67 -4.16
N SER A 420 31.49 -5.34 -4.30
CA SER A 420 31.73 -4.63 -5.55
C SER A 420 33.11 -4.96 -6.14
N GLY A 421 33.13 -5.09 -7.46
CA GLY A 421 34.33 -5.27 -8.28
C GLY A 421 34.44 -4.15 -9.30
N ASP A 422 34.29 -4.50 -10.58
CA ASP A 422 34.09 -3.52 -11.65
C ASP A 422 32.61 -3.08 -11.74
N GLU A 423 31.69 -3.83 -11.11
CA GLU A 423 30.26 -3.55 -10.97
C GLU A 423 29.92 -3.35 -9.48
N LEU A 424 28.93 -2.49 -9.18
CA LEU A 424 28.44 -2.20 -7.83
C LEU A 424 27.49 -3.31 -7.37
N ILE A 425 27.90 -4.08 -6.36
CA ILE A 425 27.13 -5.23 -5.89
C ILE A 425 27.12 -5.28 -4.37
N ALA A 426 25.91 -5.29 -3.79
CA ALA A 426 25.70 -5.55 -2.38
C ALA A 426 25.27 -7.01 -2.14
N GLN A 427 25.77 -7.62 -1.06
CA GLN A 427 25.32 -8.94 -0.60
C GLN A 427 24.66 -8.85 0.76
N LEU A 428 23.47 -9.41 0.87
CA LEU A 428 22.74 -9.59 2.12
C LEU A 428 22.80 -11.06 2.54
N ASP A 429 23.11 -11.30 3.81
CA ASP A 429 23.09 -12.61 4.46
C ASP A 429 22.24 -12.53 5.75
N TRP A 430 21.40 -13.53 6.02
CA TRP A 430 20.56 -13.58 7.24
C TRP A 430 20.21 -15.01 7.68
N THR A 431 19.68 -15.14 8.89
CA THR A 431 19.14 -16.38 9.45
C THR A 431 17.60 -16.36 9.39
N ASN A 432 17.02 -17.47 8.91
CA ASN A 432 15.57 -17.61 8.79
C ASN A 432 14.86 -17.62 10.15
N PRO A 433 13.60 -17.16 10.20
CA PRO A 433 12.78 -17.27 11.40
C PRO A 433 12.66 -18.73 11.85
N THR A 434 12.58 -18.97 13.16
CA THR A 434 12.42 -20.32 13.72
C THR A 434 11.05 -20.57 14.35
N ALA A 435 10.25 -19.51 14.50
CA ALA A 435 8.89 -19.52 15.03
C ALA A 435 8.07 -18.43 14.31
N GLY A 436 6.74 -18.51 14.42
CA GLY A 436 5.87 -17.45 13.96
C GLY A 436 6.00 -16.21 14.85
N TYR A 437 5.63 -15.04 14.32
CA TYR A 437 5.76 -13.76 15.01
C TYR A 437 5.05 -13.75 16.38
N HIS A 438 3.89 -14.39 16.48
CA HIS A 438 3.09 -14.47 17.70
C HIS A 438 3.43 -15.70 18.56
N GLY A 439 4.54 -16.39 18.27
CA GLY A 439 4.91 -17.65 18.91
C GLY A 439 4.11 -18.86 18.40
N GLY A 440 3.29 -18.67 17.36
CA GLY A 440 2.51 -19.73 16.71
C GLY A 440 3.33 -20.57 15.74
N TYR A 441 2.67 -21.57 15.16
CA TYR A 441 3.24 -22.39 14.08
C TYR A 441 3.02 -21.69 12.74
N TYR A 442 4.06 -21.56 11.93
CA TYR A 442 3.95 -21.14 10.53
C TYR A 442 4.50 -22.23 9.59
N THR A 443 3.85 -22.39 8.45
CA THR A 443 4.11 -23.39 7.42
C THR A 443 4.99 -22.80 6.33
N GLY A 444 6.30 -22.91 6.55
CA GLY A 444 7.31 -22.64 5.52
C GLY A 444 7.37 -21.16 5.10
N LEU A 445 8.53 -20.77 4.59
CA LEU A 445 8.72 -19.43 4.07
C LEU A 445 8.47 -19.40 2.56
N ILE A 446 7.63 -18.47 2.09
CA ILE A 446 7.42 -18.27 0.65
C ILE A 446 8.51 -17.38 0.08
N GLY A 447 8.95 -16.36 0.80
CA GLY A 447 9.92 -15.41 0.31
C GLY A 447 10.22 -14.28 1.28
N TYR A 448 10.83 -13.21 0.76
CA TYR A 448 11.11 -11.98 1.49
C TYR A 448 10.82 -10.78 0.59
N ASN A 449 10.26 -9.72 1.17
CA ASN A 449 10.26 -8.40 0.58
C ASN A 449 11.50 -7.67 1.12
N ILE A 450 12.33 -7.18 0.23
CA ILE A 450 13.54 -6.44 0.55
C ILE A 450 13.34 -5.02 0.05
N GLU A 451 13.61 -4.02 0.89
CA GLU A 451 13.57 -2.60 0.52
C GLU A 451 14.94 -1.99 0.80
N ARG A 452 15.50 -1.28 -0.16
CA ARG A 452 16.76 -0.53 -0.03
C ARG A 452 16.44 0.91 0.38
N SER A 453 17.38 1.58 1.06
CA SER A 453 17.17 2.90 1.66
C SER A 453 16.82 4.03 0.69
N ASP A 454 17.02 3.84 -0.61
CA ASP A 454 16.59 4.75 -1.68
C ASP A 454 15.15 4.50 -2.16
N GLY A 455 14.45 3.53 -1.57
CA GLY A 455 13.07 3.16 -1.87
C GLY A 455 12.93 2.03 -2.89
N GLU A 456 14.02 1.49 -3.43
CA GLU A 456 13.98 0.34 -4.33
C GLU A 456 13.49 -0.92 -3.62
N THR A 457 12.59 -1.67 -4.24
CA THR A 457 11.97 -2.86 -3.63
C THR A 457 12.15 -4.11 -4.46
N PHE A 458 12.44 -5.22 -3.77
CA PHE A 458 12.69 -6.52 -4.36
C PHE A 458 11.83 -7.56 -3.67
N ASN A 459 11.25 -8.47 -4.45
CA ASN A 459 10.56 -9.64 -3.92
C ASN A 459 11.32 -10.91 -4.30
N ILE A 460 11.88 -11.58 -3.31
CA ILE A 460 12.62 -12.82 -3.50
C ILE A 460 11.77 -14.01 -3.05
N THR A 461 11.72 -15.06 -3.88
CA THR A 461 10.95 -16.28 -3.58
C THR A 461 11.86 -17.41 -3.10
N GLY A 462 11.33 -18.27 -2.23
CA GLY A 462 12.02 -19.37 -1.57
C GLY A 462 12.55 -19.00 -0.18
N SER A 463 13.26 -19.94 0.44
CA SER A 463 13.82 -19.80 1.79
C SER A 463 15.32 -19.48 1.78
N THR A 464 15.78 -18.70 0.81
CA THR A 464 17.20 -18.33 0.69
C THR A 464 17.63 -17.50 1.89
N THR A 465 18.89 -17.64 2.31
CA THR A 465 19.49 -16.89 3.42
C THR A 465 20.56 -15.92 2.94
N THR A 466 20.72 -15.82 1.62
CA THR A 466 21.68 -14.97 0.93
C THR A 466 21.01 -14.40 -0.32
N TRP A 467 21.21 -13.12 -0.58
CA TRP A 467 20.77 -12.44 -1.80
C TRP A 467 21.78 -11.35 -2.19
N GLN A 468 21.86 -11.04 -3.48
CA GLN A 468 22.74 -10.01 -4.02
C GLN A 468 21.90 -9.00 -4.79
N ASP A 469 22.23 -7.73 -4.59
CA ASP A 469 21.68 -6.59 -5.31
C ASP A 469 22.72 -6.07 -6.29
N ASP A 470 22.45 -6.22 -7.58
CA ASP A 470 23.24 -5.74 -8.72
C ASP A 470 22.54 -4.58 -9.45
N SER A 471 21.48 -3.99 -8.87
CA SER A 471 20.78 -2.84 -9.46
C SER A 471 21.34 -1.49 -9.02
N ILE A 472 22.40 -1.49 -8.20
CA ILE A 472 23.02 -0.27 -7.67
C ILE A 472 23.73 0.45 -8.82
N VAL A 473 23.32 1.68 -9.09
CA VAL A 473 23.87 2.50 -10.19
C VAL A 473 24.94 3.47 -9.71
N ASP A 474 24.83 3.94 -8.47
CA ASP A 474 25.72 4.92 -7.88
C ASP A 474 26.38 4.36 -6.60
N PRO A 475 27.67 4.61 -6.35
CA PRO A 475 28.27 4.27 -5.08
C PRO A 475 27.67 5.13 -3.97
N GLY A 476 27.30 4.53 -2.84
CA GLY A 476 26.55 5.21 -1.79
C GLY A 476 26.44 4.40 -0.50
N LEU A 477 25.90 5.01 0.56
CA LEU A 477 25.62 4.33 1.83
C LEU A 477 24.21 3.73 1.83
N TYR A 478 24.12 2.41 1.86
CA TYR A 478 22.86 1.69 1.76
C TYR A 478 22.46 0.99 3.07
N ILE A 479 21.16 0.99 3.35
CA ILE A 479 20.50 0.15 4.36
C ILE A 479 19.46 -0.70 3.63
N TYR A 480 19.30 -1.95 4.04
CA TYR A 480 18.24 -2.81 3.53
C TYR A 480 17.31 -3.27 4.64
N THR A 481 16.03 -3.29 4.34
CA THR A 481 14.95 -3.78 5.18
C THR A 481 14.47 -5.12 4.63
N VAL A 482 14.65 -6.21 5.36
CA VAL A 482 14.24 -7.57 4.94
C VAL A 482 12.99 -8.01 5.72
N THR A 483 11.94 -8.34 4.99
CA THR A 483 10.63 -8.71 5.54
C THR A 483 10.23 -10.11 5.05
N PRO A 484 10.35 -11.16 5.88
CA PRO A 484 9.96 -12.52 5.49
C PRO A 484 8.44 -12.63 5.33
N TYR A 485 7.96 -13.40 4.36
CA TYR A 485 6.53 -13.63 4.18
C TYR A 485 6.17 -15.09 3.87
N ASN A 486 4.95 -15.48 4.22
CA ASN A 486 4.33 -16.75 3.85
C ASN A 486 2.92 -16.53 3.27
N ALA A 487 2.13 -17.59 3.16
CA ALA A 487 0.77 -17.50 2.63
C ALA A 487 -0.19 -16.70 3.53
N SER A 488 0.14 -16.53 4.82
CA SER A 488 -0.64 -15.73 5.76
C SER A 488 -0.28 -14.24 5.73
N GLY A 489 0.84 -13.88 5.08
CA GLY A 489 1.27 -12.49 4.93
C GLY A 489 2.73 -12.27 5.34
N SER A 490 3.06 -10.99 5.53
CA SER A 490 4.38 -10.53 5.91
C SER A 490 4.58 -10.58 7.42
N GLY A 491 5.71 -11.11 7.85
CA GLY A 491 6.23 -10.99 9.21
C GLY A 491 6.81 -9.59 9.47
N PRO A 492 7.40 -9.38 10.66
CA PRO A 492 8.09 -8.14 10.97
C PRO A 492 9.37 -7.97 10.12
N SER A 493 9.68 -6.72 9.77
CA SER A 493 10.88 -6.36 9.01
C SER A 493 12.13 -6.30 9.89
N THR A 494 13.30 -6.36 9.26
CA THR A 494 14.61 -6.22 9.93
C THR A 494 15.53 -5.38 9.08
N ASN A 495 16.12 -4.34 9.66
CA ASN A 495 17.06 -3.47 8.96
C ASN A 495 18.49 -3.99 9.09
N SER A 496 19.27 -3.91 8.02
CA SER A 496 20.71 -4.12 8.04
C SER A 496 21.39 -2.93 8.74
N LEU A 497 22.66 -3.12 9.10
CA LEU A 497 23.54 -1.97 9.32
C LEU A 497 23.78 -1.26 7.98
N GLN A 498 24.09 0.04 8.05
CA GLN A 498 24.45 0.83 6.88
C GLN A 498 25.86 0.44 6.39
N VAL A 499 26.01 0.25 5.07
CA VAL A 499 27.29 -0.10 4.45
C VAL A 499 27.49 0.74 3.20
N GLY A 500 28.72 1.23 2.99
CA GLY A 500 29.11 1.90 1.75
C GLY A 500 29.37 0.88 0.67
N ILE A 501 28.57 0.92 -0.40
CA ILE A 501 28.74 0.07 -1.57
C ILE A 501 29.49 0.86 -2.64
N GLY A 502 30.58 0.30 -3.16
CA GLY A 502 31.40 0.97 -4.18
C GLY A 502 32.40 1.99 -3.65
N TYR A 503 32.56 2.10 -2.32
CA TYR A 503 33.55 2.98 -1.71
C TYR A 503 34.84 2.24 -1.33
N SER A 504 35.99 2.89 -1.55
CA SER A 504 37.21 2.54 -0.81
C SER A 504 37.12 3.10 0.61
N VAL A 505 37.58 2.33 1.60
CA VAL A 505 37.48 2.72 3.01
C VAL A 505 38.84 2.73 3.69
N THR A 506 39.21 3.88 4.25
CA THR A 506 40.42 4.04 5.06
C THR A 506 40.02 4.35 6.49
N GLN A 507 40.31 3.43 7.40
CA GLN A 507 40.04 3.58 8.82
C GLN A 507 41.28 4.11 9.53
N VAL A 508 41.09 5.17 10.32
CA VAL A 508 42.11 5.73 11.20
C VAL A 508 41.62 5.60 12.65
N GLY A 509 42.43 4.93 13.48
CA GLY A 509 42.05 4.55 14.85
C GLY A 509 41.76 3.06 15.01
N VAL A 510 41.90 2.57 16.24
CA VAL A 510 41.85 1.13 16.62
C VAL A 510 40.98 0.85 17.84
N GLY A 511 40.27 1.84 18.37
CA GLY A 511 39.32 1.71 19.47
C GLY A 511 40.00 1.44 20.81
N GLU A 512 41.20 1.98 21.01
CA GLU A 512 42.00 1.72 22.21
C GLU A 512 41.44 2.41 23.47
N VAL A 513 40.68 3.50 23.30
CA VAL A 513 40.13 4.30 24.40
C VAL A 513 38.65 4.62 24.13
N GLY A 514 37.74 3.98 24.87
CA GLY A 514 36.30 4.26 24.77
C GLY A 514 35.83 5.37 25.72
N ASN A 515 34.59 5.82 25.52
CA ASN A 515 33.83 6.70 26.42
C ASN A 515 34.27 8.19 26.43
N TYR A 516 34.49 8.77 25.26
CA TYR A 516 34.83 10.19 25.10
C TYR A 516 33.72 10.99 24.40
N HIS A 517 33.68 12.30 24.70
CA HIS A 517 32.77 13.29 24.10
C HIS A 517 33.35 13.90 22.80
N ILE A 518 34.06 13.08 22.01
CA ILE A 518 34.78 13.45 20.77
C ILE A 518 34.44 12.36 19.75
N PRO A 519 33.95 12.65 18.54
CA PRO A 519 34.06 13.91 17.81
C PRO A 519 33.08 15.02 18.21
N MET A 520 32.07 14.72 19.03
CA MET A 520 31.10 15.72 19.48
C MET A 520 30.60 15.38 20.88
N ASP A 521 30.25 16.41 21.64
CA ASP A 521 29.70 16.26 22.99
C ASP A 521 28.18 16.29 22.93
N LEU A 522 27.57 15.11 22.91
CA LEU A 522 26.12 14.94 22.91
C LEU A 522 25.48 15.36 24.25
N TYR A 523 26.26 15.39 25.34
CA TYR A 523 25.75 15.84 26.63
C TYR A 523 25.63 17.36 26.69
N MET A 524 26.53 18.11 26.06
CA MET A 524 26.45 19.58 26.07
C MET A 524 25.43 20.05 25.03
N MET A 525 25.03 21.33 25.04
CA MET A 525 24.10 21.85 24.02
C MET A 525 24.83 22.12 22.71
N ASP A 526 26.01 22.71 22.78
CA ASP A 526 26.83 23.03 21.61
C ASP A 526 28.27 22.56 21.83
N SER A 527 28.91 22.05 20.79
CA SER A 527 30.30 21.58 20.87
C SER A 527 31.06 21.79 19.57
N MET A 528 32.34 22.08 19.68
CA MET A 528 33.24 22.28 18.55
C MET A 528 34.51 21.48 18.78
N VAL A 529 34.88 20.69 17.79
CA VAL A 529 36.01 19.77 17.84
C VAL A 529 36.81 19.89 16.55
N GLU A 530 38.12 20.06 16.65
CA GLU A 530 39.03 20.05 15.50
C GLU A 530 40.08 18.96 15.70
N VAL A 531 40.37 18.21 14.65
CA VAL A 531 41.23 17.03 14.66
C VAL A 531 42.19 17.08 13.48
N ILE A 532 43.47 16.72 13.69
CA ILE A 532 44.43 16.47 12.62
C ILE A 532 44.67 14.97 12.45
N TYR A 533 44.46 14.48 11.23
CA TYR A 533 44.88 13.15 10.77
C TYR A 533 46.13 13.28 9.90
N LEU A 534 47.17 12.52 10.24
CA LEU A 534 48.45 12.64 9.53
C LEU A 534 48.37 12.06 8.12
N GLN A 535 49.07 12.69 7.19
CA GLN A 535 49.21 12.25 5.81
C GLN A 535 49.67 10.77 5.70
N GLU A 536 50.55 10.32 6.59
CA GLU A 536 51.05 8.94 6.61
C GLU A 536 50.03 7.89 7.09
N TRP A 537 48.88 8.32 7.63
CA TRP A 537 47.79 7.44 8.06
C TRP A 537 46.70 7.31 6.99
N LEU A 538 46.75 8.18 5.99
CA LEU A 538 45.79 8.26 4.91
C LEU A 538 46.40 7.69 3.63
N ASP A 539 45.54 7.32 2.69
CA ASP A 539 45.99 7.02 1.34
C ASP A 539 46.37 8.31 0.61
N ALA A 540 47.09 8.18 -0.51
CA ALA A 540 47.71 9.34 -1.14
C ALA A 540 46.67 10.36 -1.60
N PHE A 541 45.91 10.06 -2.64
CA PHE A 541 44.88 10.94 -3.17
C PHE A 541 43.51 10.33 -2.89
N MET A 542 42.57 11.13 -2.37
CA MET A 542 41.22 10.67 -2.00
C MET A 542 40.18 11.72 -2.40
N VAL A 543 39.11 11.31 -3.07
CA VAL A 543 37.87 12.10 -3.15
C VAL A 543 36.94 11.57 -2.08
N ILE A 544 36.95 12.21 -0.91
CA ILE A 544 36.18 11.78 0.26
C ILE A 544 34.72 12.16 0.04
N SER A 545 33.83 11.18 0.11
CA SER A 545 32.39 11.33 -0.11
C SER A 545 31.55 11.04 1.12
N ALA A 546 32.08 10.27 2.06
CA ALA A 546 31.45 10.09 3.36
C ALA A 546 32.50 9.91 4.45
N VAL A 547 32.10 10.19 5.70
CA VAL A 547 32.89 9.88 6.89
C VAL A 547 32.03 9.12 7.88
N SER A 548 32.61 8.22 8.67
CA SER A 548 31.88 7.62 9.80
C SER A 548 32.69 7.61 11.07
N PHE A 549 32.02 7.79 12.20
CA PHE A 549 32.59 7.77 13.54
C PHE A 549 32.06 6.60 14.34
N HIS A 550 32.90 6.03 15.20
CA HIS A 550 32.54 4.84 15.97
C HIS A 550 31.85 5.24 17.29
N ALA A 551 30.51 5.13 17.30
CA ALA A 551 29.65 5.49 18.41
C ALA A 551 29.52 4.35 19.43
N ASN A 552 29.37 4.71 20.70
CA ASN A 552 29.01 3.83 21.81
C ASN A 552 27.94 4.54 22.65
N THR A 553 26.74 4.66 22.09
CA THR A 553 25.61 5.38 22.68
C THR A 553 24.67 4.43 23.40
N VAL A 554 23.90 4.95 24.35
CA VAL A 554 22.95 4.15 25.15
C VAL A 554 21.53 4.66 25.05
N SER A 555 21.32 5.90 24.57
CA SER A 555 20.00 6.48 24.41
C SER A 555 19.52 6.39 22.96
N THR A 556 18.21 6.17 22.80
CA THR A 556 17.50 6.40 21.54
C THR A 556 17.29 7.90 21.42
N MET A 557 17.92 8.54 20.43
CA MET A 557 17.76 9.97 20.19
C MET A 557 16.39 10.22 19.54
N ALA A 558 15.57 11.03 20.20
CA ALA A 558 14.20 11.32 19.74
C ALA A 558 14.17 12.31 18.56
N ASP A 559 15.16 13.21 18.49
CA ASP A 559 15.34 14.21 17.44
C ASP A 559 16.72 14.03 16.81
N ALA A 560 16.84 14.38 15.52
CA ALA A 560 18.10 14.35 14.80
C ALA A 560 19.02 15.51 15.26
N CYS A 561 20.29 15.23 15.55
CA CYS A 561 21.26 16.21 16.03
C CYS A 561 21.73 17.11 14.89
N ASN A 562 21.65 18.44 15.01
CA ASN A 562 22.26 19.36 14.04
C ASN A 562 23.78 19.35 14.18
N PHE A 563 24.50 19.19 13.07
CA PHE A 563 25.94 19.26 13.07
C PHE A 563 26.50 19.67 11.69
N GLU A 564 27.71 20.21 11.73
CA GLU A 564 28.48 20.59 10.56
C GLU A 564 29.80 19.81 10.56
N VAL A 565 30.26 19.44 9.36
CA VAL A 565 31.60 18.90 9.15
C VAL A 565 32.35 19.78 8.17
N TRP A 566 33.56 20.14 8.54
CA TRP A 566 34.47 20.93 7.72
C TRP A 566 35.77 20.16 7.51
N LEU A 567 36.28 20.16 6.28
CA LEU A 567 37.53 19.50 5.90
C LEU A 567 38.51 20.47 5.24
N GLY A 568 39.81 20.26 5.47
CA GLY A 568 40.87 21.05 4.87
C GLY A 568 42.23 20.35 4.93
N GLU A 569 43.24 20.96 4.32
CA GLU A 569 44.62 20.51 4.41
C GLU A 569 45.49 21.51 5.19
N THR A 570 46.36 21.01 6.05
CA THR A 570 47.27 21.83 6.85
C THR A 570 48.70 21.29 6.82
N ALA A 571 49.68 22.19 6.90
CA ALA A 571 51.08 21.84 7.06
C ALA A 571 51.48 21.63 8.53
N GLU A 572 50.56 21.88 9.47
CA GLU A 572 50.80 21.70 10.91
C GLU A 572 50.73 20.22 11.29
N ASP A 573 51.65 19.79 12.18
CA ASP A 573 51.72 18.42 12.68
C ASP A 573 50.82 18.17 13.91
N ASP A 574 50.31 19.24 14.54
CA ASP A 574 49.46 19.22 15.74
C ASP A 574 48.72 20.56 15.94
N LEU A 575 47.80 20.60 16.91
CA LEU A 575 46.98 21.77 17.24
C LEU A 575 47.53 22.60 18.41
N SER A 576 48.82 22.48 18.73
CA SER A 576 49.45 23.22 19.84
C SER A 576 49.54 24.73 19.58
N ALA A 577 49.47 25.15 18.31
CA ALA A 577 49.47 26.55 17.89
C ALA A 577 48.09 27.22 18.00
N GLY A 578 47.01 26.45 18.19
CA GLY A 578 45.64 26.93 18.21
C GLY A 578 44.75 26.17 17.22
N TRP A 579 43.53 26.66 17.04
CA TRP A 579 42.59 26.22 16.00
C TRP A 579 43.10 26.60 14.61
N ILE A 580 42.83 25.77 13.61
CA ILE A 580 42.97 26.13 12.20
C ILE A 580 41.78 27.02 11.80
N ASP A 581 42.06 28.12 11.10
CA ASP A 581 41.03 29.06 10.68
C ASP A 581 40.15 28.40 9.60
N GLY A 582 38.83 28.30 9.86
CA GLY A 582 37.86 27.66 8.98
C GLY A 582 37.76 28.29 7.59
N THR A 583 38.28 29.50 7.37
CA THR A 583 38.44 30.07 6.01
C THR A 583 39.43 29.31 5.13
N ASN A 584 40.24 28.41 5.70
CA ASN A 584 41.11 27.49 4.97
C ASN A 584 40.50 26.08 4.84
N MET A 585 39.24 25.92 5.19
CA MET A 585 38.49 24.65 5.16
C MET A 585 37.24 24.81 4.29
N ILE A 586 36.65 23.69 3.90
CA ILE A 586 35.40 23.60 3.14
C ILE A 586 34.36 22.95 4.07
N GLN A 587 33.17 23.54 4.17
CA GLN A 587 32.02 22.89 4.80
C GLN A 587 31.57 21.77 3.85
N VAL A 588 31.67 20.54 4.32
CA VAL A 588 31.37 19.34 3.54
C VAL A 588 30.09 18.66 3.99
N PHE A 589 29.53 19.09 5.11
CA PHE A 589 28.23 18.64 5.59
C PHE A 589 27.60 19.72 6.48
N ASP A 590 26.31 19.98 6.31
CA ASP A 590 25.46 20.81 7.17
C ASP A 590 24.05 20.23 7.23
N GLY A 591 23.73 19.54 8.34
CA GLY A 591 22.46 18.85 8.45
C GLY A 591 22.26 18.14 9.78
N THR A 592 21.33 17.20 9.80
CA THR A 592 20.91 16.50 11.03
C THR A 592 21.32 15.03 11.03
N LEU A 593 21.87 14.50 12.13
CA LEU A 593 22.22 13.08 12.29
C LEU A 593 21.25 12.35 13.20
N ASN A 594 20.79 11.18 12.77
CA ASN A 594 20.22 10.20 13.68
C ASN A 594 21.30 9.24 14.17
N ILE A 595 21.57 9.25 15.47
CA ILE A 595 22.57 8.39 16.10
C ILE A 595 21.83 7.24 16.82
N PRO A 596 21.86 6.01 16.30
CA PRO A 596 21.19 4.88 16.95
C PRO A 596 21.92 4.48 18.24
N PRO A 597 21.22 3.95 19.26
CA PRO A 597 21.86 3.39 20.45
C PRO A 597 22.69 2.16 20.10
N GLY A 598 23.88 2.03 20.68
CA GLY A 598 24.74 0.85 20.59
C GLY A 598 26.17 1.15 20.18
N ASP A 599 26.94 0.06 20.00
CA ASP A 599 28.33 0.06 19.57
C ASP A 599 28.39 -0.11 18.04
N ASN A 600 28.35 1.00 17.30
CA ASN A 600 28.13 1.02 15.85
C ASN A 600 28.94 2.14 15.16
N TRP A 601 29.21 1.98 13.87
CA TRP A 601 29.72 3.08 13.04
C TRP A 601 28.56 3.93 12.55
N VAL A 602 28.62 5.23 12.78
CA VAL A 602 27.62 6.21 12.33
C VAL A 602 28.22 6.98 11.18
N ALA A 603 27.68 6.78 9.98
CA ALA A 603 28.18 7.37 8.75
C ALA A 603 27.40 8.63 8.36
N ILE A 604 28.10 9.53 7.67
CA ILE A 604 27.67 10.85 7.24
C ILE A 604 28.10 10.98 5.78
N GLU A 605 27.14 11.00 4.87
CA GLU A 605 27.40 11.41 3.48
C GLU A 605 27.69 12.90 3.46
N LEU A 606 28.68 13.32 2.69
CA LEU A 606 29.05 14.72 2.55
C LEU A 606 28.13 15.37 1.51
N ASP A 607 27.62 16.57 1.80
CA ASP A 607 26.88 17.39 0.85
C ASP A 607 27.76 17.78 -0.35
N GLU A 608 29.07 17.91 -0.11
CA GLU A 608 30.09 18.20 -1.11
C GLU A 608 31.30 17.30 -0.90
N ASN A 609 31.69 16.57 -1.94
CA ASN A 609 32.88 15.72 -1.92
C ASN A 609 34.13 16.55 -1.61
N PHE A 610 34.97 16.06 -0.70
CA PHE A 610 36.23 16.72 -0.35
C PHE A 610 37.41 16.08 -1.09
N VAL A 611 38.09 16.85 -1.92
CA VAL A 611 39.29 16.42 -2.62
C VAL A 611 40.51 16.59 -1.70
N TYR A 612 41.02 15.49 -1.17
CA TYR A 612 42.29 15.43 -0.46
C TYR A 612 43.43 15.20 -1.47
N GLU A 613 44.19 16.25 -1.74
CA GLU A 613 45.25 16.33 -2.74
C GLU A 613 46.61 15.84 -2.23
N ASN A 614 46.68 15.40 -0.97
CA ASN A 614 47.90 14.92 -0.34
C ASN A 614 49.02 15.99 -0.20
N ASN A 615 48.68 17.28 -0.08
CA ASN A 615 49.70 18.33 0.06
C ASN A 615 50.05 18.63 1.54
N GLY A 616 49.31 18.07 2.48
CA GLY A 616 49.55 18.18 3.93
C GLY A 616 48.75 17.17 4.75
N ASN A 617 48.68 17.37 6.07
CA ASN A 617 47.82 16.60 6.95
C ASN A 617 46.36 17.01 6.75
N LEU A 618 45.42 16.07 6.89
CA LEU A 618 43.99 16.35 6.84
C LEU A 618 43.56 16.96 8.18
N VAL A 619 42.90 18.11 8.14
CA VAL A 619 42.23 18.71 9.30
C VAL A 619 40.72 18.59 9.14
N MET A 620 40.06 18.16 10.20
CA MET A 620 38.61 17.99 10.27
C MET A 620 38.08 18.77 11.46
N MET A 621 37.07 19.60 11.22
CA MET A 621 36.36 20.34 12.26
C MET A 621 34.90 19.92 12.26
N ILE A 622 34.37 19.68 13.45
CA ILE A 622 33.03 19.14 13.69
C ILE A 622 32.37 20.07 14.69
N ILE A 623 31.23 20.63 14.29
CA ILE A 623 30.44 21.54 15.12
C ILE A 623 29.10 20.87 15.33
N ARG A 624 28.64 20.81 16.58
CA ARG A 624 27.27 20.41 16.90
C ARG A 624 26.52 21.64 17.35
N ASP A 625 25.65 22.16 16.50
CA ASP A 625 24.84 23.35 16.74
C ASP A 625 23.42 22.96 17.18
N ASP A 626 23.27 22.58 18.45
CA ASP A 626 22.00 22.14 19.00
C ASP A 626 21.65 22.95 20.27
N ASP A 627 20.37 22.97 20.62
CA ASP A 627 19.84 23.61 21.83
C ASP A 627 19.39 22.58 22.87
N GLN A 628 19.62 21.29 22.61
CA GLN A 628 19.19 20.18 23.46
C GLN A 628 20.36 19.44 24.13
N TYR A 629 20.08 18.86 25.32
CA TYR A 629 20.96 17.93 26.02
C TYR A 629 20.59 16.50 25.64
N TYR A 630 21.58 15.66 25.33
CA TYR A 630 21.39 14.21 25.28
C TYR A 630 22.04 13.50 26.48
N SER A 631 22.11 12.18 26.45
CA SER A 631 22.62 11.42 27.59
C SER A 631 24.12 11.67 27.79
N PRO A 632 24.60 11.87 29.03
CA PRO A 632 26.03 11.88 29.34
C PRO A 632 26.72 10.53 29.12
N SER A 633 25.94 9.49 28.81
CA SER A 633 26.45 8.16 28.46
C SER A 633 26.45 7.91 26.95
N ASP A 634 26.04 8.87 26.12
CA ASP A 634 26.18 8.81 24.67
C ASP A 634 27.58 9.27 24.28
N LEU A 635 28.46 8.30 24.02
CA LEU A 635 29.89 8.52 23.89
C LEU A 635 30.44 7.87 22.63
N TRP A 636 31.74 8.08 22.39
CA TRP A 636 32.42 7.64 21.18
C TRP A 636 33.71 6.88 21.50
N TRP A 637 34.12 6.04 20.56
CA TRP A 637 35.42 5.37 20.56
C TRP A 637 36.49 6.28 19.97
N CYS A 638 37.66 6.27 20.60
CA CYS A 638 38.80 7.08 20.22
C CYS A 638 40.10 6.30 20.33
N THR A 639 41.16 6.88 19.75
CA THR A 639 42.52 6.38 19.84
C THR A 639 43.47 7.46 20.38
N ASP A 640 44.40 7.09 21.26
CA ASP A 640 45.40 8.02 21.79
C ASP A 640 46.66 7.99 20.91
N SER A 641 47.04 9.15 20.36
CA SER A 641 48.27 9.28 19.58
C SER A 641 49.56 9.21 20.43
N GLY A 642 49.45 9.35 21.76
CA GLY A 642 50.56 9.30 22.71
C GLY A 642 51.46 10.54 22.75
N THR A 643 51.56 11.30 21.66
CA THR A 643 52.16 12.65 21.46
C THR A 643 52.04 13.01 19.96
N PRO A 644 51.91 14.27 19.51
CA PRO A 644 51.43 15.54 20.11
C PRO A 644 49.89 15.75 20.09
N PHE A 645 49.40 16.94 20.49
CA PHE A 645 47.96 17.27 20.61
C PHE A 645 47.22 17.20 19.27
N ARG A 646 46.46 16.13 19.06
CA ARG A 646 45.74 15.83 17.80
C ARG A 646 44.37 16.47 17.72
N THR A 647 43.74 16.70 18.87
CA THR A 647 42.38 17.21 18.94
C THR A 647 42.30 18.43 19.83
N ARG A 648 41.53 19.42 19.39
CA ARG A 648 41.15 20.58 20.18
C ARG A 648 39.64 20.53 20.37
N PHE A 649 39.19 20.74 21.60
CA PHE A 649 37.80 20.52 22.00
C PHE A 649 37.28 21.72 22.81
N ASN A 650 36.06 22.15 22.51
CA ASN A 650 35.32 23.15 23.26
C ASN A 650 33.82 22.83 23.25
N TYR A 651 33.11 23.30 24.27
CA TYR A 651 31.67 23.08 24.42
C TYR A 651 31.00 24.29 25.09
N ASN A 652 29.68 24.36 24.96
CA ASN A 652 28.83 25.38 25.55
C ASN A 652 27.53 24.74 26.08
N ASP A 653 27.09 25.20 27.26
CA ASP A 653 25.96 24.65 28.02
C ASP A 653 24.82 25.67 28.19
N ASN A 654 24.87 26.80 27.48
CA ASN A 654 23.93 27.90 27.62
C ASN A 654 22.89 27.95 26.47
N PRO A 655 21.60 27.70 26.75
CA PRO A 655 20.55 27.73 25.73
C PRO A 655 20.39 29.12 25.10
N GLY A 656 20.40 29.19 23.76
CA GLY A 656 20.29 30.45 22.99
C GLY A 656 21.54 31.35 23.04
N ALA A 657 22.71 30.79 23.37
CA ALA A 657 23.99 31.46 23.14
C ALA A 657 24.30 31.57 21.63
N GLN A 658 25.32 32.35 21.24
CA GLN A 658 25.87 32.19 19.89
C GLN A 658 26.52 30.81 19.79
N HIS A 659 26.05 30.00 18.86
CA HIS A 659 26.65 28.72 18.52
C HIS A 659 28.06 28.91 17.95
N PHE A 660 28.91 27.89 18.05
CA PHE A 660 30.24 27.93 17.46
C PHE A 660 30.15 28.15 15.95
N ASP A 661 31.09 28.94 15.41
CA ASP A 661 31.19 29.25 13.98
C ASP A 661 32.63 29.01 13.57
N ALA A 662 32.82 28.21 12.50
CA ALA A 662 34.13 27.76 12.03
C ALA A 662 35.09 28.93 11.68
N ILE A 663 34.55 30.09 11.31
CA ILE A 663 35.33 31.25 10.84
C ILE A 663 35.57 32.28 11.95
N THR A 664 34.54 32.59 12.73
CA THR A 664 34.50 33.76 13.61
C THR A 664 34.62 33.41 15.09
N GLY A 665 34.15 32.22 15.50
CA GLY A 665 34.28 31.61 16.84
C GLY A 665 33.86 32.45 18.05
N PRO A 666 33.76 31.78 19.22
CA PRO A 666 34.61 32.19 20.34
C PRO A 666 35.73 31.17 20.56
N PHE A 667 36.96 31.49 20.17
CA PHE A 667 38.10 30.56 20.23
C PHE A 667 38.73 30.45 21.63
N GLY A 668 38.10 29.66 22.50
CA GLY A 668 38.73 28.96 23.64
C GLY A 668 38.82 27.45 23.35
N GLY A 669 39.49 26.66 24.19
CA GLY A 669 39.50 25.20 24.02
C GLY A 669 40.67 24.48 24.70
N TRP A 670 40.52 23.17 24.86
CA TRP A 670 41.49 22.27 25.49
C TRP A 670 42.17 21.38 24.46
N ASP A 671 43.43 21.05 24.70
CA ASP A 671 44.25 20.21 23.82
C ASP A 671 44.26 18.75 24.31
N HIS A 672 43.98 17.81 23.42
CA HIS A 672 43.95 16.37 23.68
C HIS A 672 44.90 15.62 22.72
N THR A 673 45.54 14.56 23.22
CA THR A 673 46.31 13.62 22.38
C THR A 673 45.43 12.56 21.71
N ILE A 674 44.16 12.51 22.12
CA ILE A 674 43.15 11.55 21.70
C ILE A 674 42.43 12.11 20.49
N TYR A 675 42.17 11.27 19.49
CA TYR A 675 41.40 11.60 18.29
C TYR A 675 40.27 10.56 18.09
N PRO A 676 39.13 10.95 17.48
CA PRO A 676 38.03 10.04 17.25
C PRO A 676 38.42 8.99 16.21
N ASP A 677 37.94 7.77 16.40
CA ASP A 677 38.08 6.73 15.40
C ASP A 677 37.16 7.07 14.22
N VAL A 678 37.75 7.11 13.03
CA VAL A 678 37.07 7.56 11.81
C VAL A 678 37.31 6.60 10.66
N ARG A 679 36.30 6.45 9.79
CA ARG A 679 36.48 5.89 8.45
C ARG A 679 36.21 6.98 7.43
N PHE A 680 37.07 7.06 6.44
CA PHE A 680 36.88 7.86 5.23
C PHE A 680 36.44 6.93 4.11
N TYR A 681 35.28 7.24 3.52
CA TYR A 681 34.77 6.59 2.31
C TYR A 681 35.10 7.49 1.13
N TYR A 682 35.78 6.95 0.13
CA TYR A 682 36.31 7.74 -0.97
C TYR A 682 36.35 6.96 -2.27
N SER A 683 36.30 7.68 -3.38
CA SER A 683 36.69 7.16 -4.68
C SER A 683 38.13 7.56 -5.00
N SER A 684 38.79 6.76 -5.84
CA SER A 684 40.11 7.08 -6.38
C SER A 684 40.05 7.94 -7.65
N ASP A 685 38.93 8.64 -7.89
CA ASP A 685 38.69 9.35 -9.16
C ASP A 685 39.65 10.53 -9.35
N ALA A 686 40.30 10.53 -10.51
CA ALA A 686 41.16 11.58 -11.08
C ALA A 686 41.48 12.78 -10.18
N SER A 687 42.66 12.79 -9.55
CA SER A 687 43.24 13.99 -8.93
C SER A 687 43.08 15.22 -9.81
N ALA A 688 42.92 16.42 -9.22
CA ALA A 688 42.95 17.66 -10.01
C ALA A 688 44.27 17.84 -10.79
N GLN A 689 45.28 17.03 -10.46
CA GLN A 689 46.57 16.93 -11.14
C GLN A 689 46.61 15.87 -12.25
N ALA A 690 45.61 15.00 -12.35
CA ALA A 690 45.44 14.05 -13.46
C ALA A 690 45.18 14.79 -14.77
N PRO A 691 45.42 14.17 -15.94
CA PRO A 691 45.25 14.84 -17.21
C PRO A 691 43.82 15.37 -17.43
N GLY A 692 43.67 16.57 -17.97
CA GLY A 692 42.37 17.11 -18.37
C GLY A 692 41.85 16.42 -19.62
N ALA A 693 40.69 16.86 -20.11
CA ALA A 693 40.10 16.33 -21.33
C ALA A 693 41.02 16.57 -22.55
N SER A 694 41.14 15.55 -23.40
CA SER A 694 41.77 15.70 -24.72
C SER A 694 40.94 16.66 -25.58
N THR A 695 41.57 17.36 -26.52
CA THR A 695 40.85 18.29 -27.42
C THR A 695 40.83 17.76 -28.84
N ASP A 696 39.92 18.30 -29.68
CA ASP A 696 39.74 17.87 -31.08
C ASP A 696 39.58 16.35 -31.23
N VAL A 697 38.86 15.72 -30.30
CA VAL A 697 38.58 14.29 -30.35
C VAL A 697 37.56 14.02 -31.44
N THR A 698 37.87 13.12 -32.36
CA THR A 698 36.96 12.70 -33.42
C THR A 698 36.94 11.18 -33.55
N PHE A 699 35.73 10.65 -33.74
CA PHE A 699 35.48 9.26 -34.08
C PHE A 699 34.91 9.24 -35.49
N THR A 700 35.53 8.51 -36.40
CA THR A 700 35.14 8.48 -37.82
C THR A 700 35.03 7.04 -38.29
N ALA A 701 33.81 6.56 -38.52
CA ALA A 701 33.56 5.25 -39.10
C ALA A 701 34.01 5.22 -40.57
N ASP A 702 34.41 4.04 -41.06
CA ASP A 702 34.76 3.88 -42.47
C ASP A 702 33.58 4.19 -43.39
N ALA A 703 33.80 5.06 -44.38
CA ALA A 703 32.77 5.47 -45.33
C ALA A 703 32.30 4.32 -46.26
N GLY A 704 33.05 3.22 -46.32
CA GLY A 704 32.74 2.02 -47.10
C GLY A 704 32.02 0.93 -46.32
N GLY A 705 31.58 1.18 -45.07
CA GLY A 705 30.83 0.20 -44.27
C GLY A 705 31.68 -0.90 -43.66
N ALA A 706 33.02 -0.76 -43.67
CA ALA A 706 33.87 -1.67 -42.93
C ALA A 706 33.66 -1.53 -41.42
N LEU A 707 33.88 -2.64 -40.70
CA LEU A 707 33.86 -2.69 -39.24
C LEU A 707 35.14 -2.08 -38.66
N GLU A 708 35.37 -0.79 -38.95
CA GLU A 708 36.53 -0.04 -38.48
C GLU A 708 36.17 1.42 -38.15
N THR A 709 36.93 2.03 -37.23
CA THR A 709 36.75 3.42 -36.78
C THR A 709 38.10 4.09 -36.57
N GLU A 710 38.30 5.26 -37.18
CA GLU A 710 39.46 6.11 -36.96
C GLU A 710 39.17 7.07 -35.80
N ILE A 711 39.98 6.98 -34.74
CA ILE A 711 39.93 7.80 -33.54
C ILE A 711 41.12 8.76 -33.56
N ASN A 712 40.86 10.07 -33.51
CA ASN A 712 41.89 11.10 -33.44
C ASN A 712 41.69 11.98 -32.20
N TRP A 713 42.77 12.51 -31.64
CA TRP A 713 42.73 13.44 -30.51
C TRP A 713 43.97 14.34 -30.47
N ILE A 714 43.91 15.41 -29.68
CA ILE A 714 45.08 16.17 -29.22
C ILE A 714 45.27 15.89 -27.74
N CYS A 715 46.47 15.45 -27.37
CA CYS A 715 46.80 15.13 -25.98
C CYS A 715 46.57 16.35 -25.07
N PRO A 716 46.05 16.14 -23.84
CA PRO A 716 45.64 17.24 -22.98
C PRO A 716 46.81 18.15 -22.62
N THR A 717 46.55 19.47 -22.58
CA THR A 717 47.53 20.50 -22.20
C THR A 717 47.30 21.05 -20.80
N MET A 718 46.13 20.78 -20.23
CA MET A 718 45.76 21.12 -18.86
C MET A 718 45.50 19.84 -18.07
N ASN A 719 45.64 19.90 -16.75
CA ASN A 719 45.10 18.90 -15.84
C ASN A 719 43.60 19.12 -15.64
N SER A 720 42.91 18.16 -15.00
CA SER A 720 41.47 18.22 -14.70
C SER A 720 41.10 19.45 -13.87
N GLY A 721 42.02 19.96 -13.02
CA GLY A 721 41.87 21.20 -12.26
C GLY A 721 42.09 22.51 -13.05
N GLY A 722 42.27 22.45 -14.38
CA GLY A 722 42.40 23.63 -15.25
C GLY A 722 43.77 24.33 -15.26
N ASN A 723 44.78 23.74 -14.61
CA ASN A 723 46.17 24.21 -14.63
C ASN A 723 46.98 23.50 -15.73
N THR A 724 48.14 24.03 -16.08
CA THR A 724 49.02 23.41 -17.10
C THR A 724 49.45 22.01 -16.69
N LEU A 725 49.24 21.02 -17.57
CA LEU A 725 49.67 19.64 -17.37
C LEU A 725 51.19 19.54 -17.46
N THR A 726 51.82 18.88 -16.50
CA THR A 726 53.30 18.75 -16.43
C THR A 726 53.80 17.34 -16.70
N GLU A 727 52.91 16.34 -16.66
CA GLU A 727 53.21 14.95 -16.92
C GLU A 727 52.01 14.27 -17.61
N LEU A 728 52.31 13.47 -18.63
CA LEU A 728 51.39 12.57 -19.32
C LEU A 728 52.17 11.30 -19.65
N LEU A 729 51.77 10.17 -19.07
CA LEU A 729 52.46 8.88 -19.19
C LEU A 729 51.89 8.01 -20.30
N GLU A 730 50.56 8.01 -20.47
CA GLU A 730 49.90 7.24 -21.53
C GLU A 730 48.56 7.87 -21.93
N MET A 731 48.10 7.54 -23.14
CA MET A 731 46.73 7.77 -23.60
C MET A 731 46.09 6.39 -23.84
N ARG A 732 44.89 6.18 -23.36
CA ARG A 732 44.13 4.94 -23.58
C ARG A 732 42.88 5.25 -24.40
N VAL A 733 42.52 4.31 -25.28
CA VAL A 733 41.30 4.35 -26.08
C VAL A 733 40.49 3.12 -25.72
N TYR A 734 39.22 3.36 -25.37
CA TYR A 734 38.26 2.33 -25.03
C TYR A 734 37.16 2.26 -26.09
N ARG A 735 36.55 1.08 -26.23
CA ARG A 735 35.32 0.84 -26.99
C ARG A 735 34.39 0.02 -26.10
N ASP A 736 33.22 0.55 -25.77
CA ASP A 736 32.26 -0.05 -24.83
C ASP A 736 32.98 -0.55 -23.55
N ASP A 737 33.78 0.32 -22.94
CA ASP A 737 34.64 0.07 -21.77
C ASP A 737 35.75 -0.97 -21.94
N GLU A 738 35.87 -1.62 -23.10
CA GLU A 738 36.99 -2.48 -23.44
C GLU A 738 38.21 -1.63 -23.83
N LEU A 739 39.34 -1.78 -23.13
CA LEU A 739 40.59 -1.15 -23.51
C LEU A 739 41.13 -1.74 -24.83
N ILE A 740 40.97 -1.01 -25.92
CA ILE A 740 41.40 -1.46 -27.26
C ILE A 740 42.78 -0.96 -27.67
N TYR A 741 43.24 0.16 -27.10
CA TYR A 741 44.55 0.74 -27.45
C TYR A 741 45.17 1.56 -26.31
N THR A 742 46.51 1.56 -26.26
CA THR A 742 47.29 2.41 -25.37
C THR A 742 48.48 3.02 -26.10
N ASP A 743 48.54 4.33 -26.19
CA ASP A 743 49.75 5.07 -26.53
C ASP A 743 50.59 5.25 -25.27
N THR A 744 51.75 4.59 -25.23
CA THR A 744 52.65 4.56 -24.06
C THR A 744 53.73 5.65 -24.09
N ASN A 745 53.76 6.50 -25.13
CA ASN A 745 54.70 7.62 -25.21
C ASN A 745 54.03 8.90 -25.74
N PRO A 746 52.90 9.34 -25.16
CA PRO A 746 52.21 10.53 -25.62
C PRO A 746 53.03 11.79 -25.31
N ILE A 747 52.85 12.83 -26.12
CA ILE A 747 53.46 14.14 -25.90
C ILE A 747 52.35 15.14 -25.63
N ILE A 748 52.44 15.87 -24.52
CA ILE A 748 51.46 16.90 -24.11
C ILE A 748 51.22 17.91 -25.25
N GLY A 749 49.96 18.03 -25.68
CA GLY A 749 49.55 18.91 -26.78
C GLY A 749 49.81 18.41 -28.21
N ASP A 750 50.47 17.27 -28.39
CA ASP A 750 50.67 16.66 -29.71
C ASP A 750 49.46 15.78 -30.11
N PRO A 751 49.22 15.59 -31.42
CA PRO A 751 48.15 14.73 -31.91
C PRO A 751 48.41 13.25 -31.66
N GLY A 752 47.37 12.51 -31.30
CA GLY A 752 47.31 11.06 -31.28
C GLY A 752 46.25 10.52 -32.23
N THR A 753 46.42 9.27 -32.65
CA THR A 753 45.49 8.57 -33.56
C THR A 753 45.51 7.07 -33.33
N HIS A 754 44.36 6.43 -33.49
CA HIS A 754 44.19 4.98 -33.49
C HIS A 754 43.16 4.59 -34.55
N LEU A 755 43.39 3.47 -35.24
CA LEU A 755 42.41 2.85 -36.13
C LEU A 755 41.97 1.54 -35.48
N ASP A 756 40.75 1.51 -34.97
CA ASP A 756 40.14 0.28 -34.48
C ASP A 756 39.63 -0.53 -35.68
N ILE A 757 40.19 -1.73 -35.87
CA ILE A 757 39.79 -2.70 -36.92
C ILE A 757 39.21 -3.98 -36.30
N SER A 758 38.92 -3.96 -35.00
CA SER A 758 38.52 -5.12 -34.20
C SER A 758 37.02 -5.17 -33.90
N VAL A 759 36.23 -4.30 -34.53
CA VAL A 759 34.79 -4.18 -34.30
C VAL A 759 34.08 -5.47 -34.75
N PRO A 760 33.31 -6.14 -33.87
CA PRO A 760 32.84 -7.51 -34.13
C PRO A 760 31.62 -7.58 -35.07
N PHE A 761 30.72 -6.60 -35.04
CA PHE A 761 29.50 -6.54 -35.85
C PHE A 761 29.05 -5.09 -36.08
N SER A 762 28.17 -4.83 -37.06
CA SER A 762 27.65 -3.48 -37.28
C SER A 762 26.80 -3.03 -36.09
N GLY A 763 26.97 -1.80 -35.62
CA GLY A 763 26.23 -1.31 -34.45
C GLY A 763 26.70 0.06 -33.98
N ASN A 764 26.02 0.60 -32.97
CA ASN A 764 26.52 1.75 -32.20
C ASN A 764 27.60 1.26 -31.25
N TYR A 765 28.72 1.98 -31.24
CA TYR A 765 29.81 1.77 -30.30
C TYR A 765 30.14 3.09 -29.63
N GLU A 766 30.35 3.05 -28.33
CA GLU A 766 30.85 4.18 -27.55
C GLU A 766 32.36 4.10 -27.47
N TYR A 767 33.04 5.13 -27.96
CA TYR A 767 34.49 5.23 -27.83
C TYR A 767 34.85 6.31 -26.82
N SER A 768 35.89 6.07 -26.02
CA SER A 768 36.44 7.07 -25.11
C SER A 768 37.96 7.19 -25.27
N VAL A 769 38.48 8.42 -25.13
CA VAL A 769 39.91 8.72 -25.13
C VAL A 769 40.29 9.41 -23.82
N VAL A 770 41.25 8.83 -23.10
CA VAL A 770 41.61 9.29 -21.75
C VAL A 770 43.13 9.28 -21.52
N GLY A 771 43.64 10.35 -20.91
CA GLY A 771 45.05 10.48 -20.55
C GLY A 771 45.35 10.01 -19.13
N TYR A 772 46.57 9.56 -18.86
CA TYR A 772 47.00 9.08 -17.54
C TYR A 772 48.34 9.70 -17.14
N ASN A 773 48.52 9.98 -15.85
CA ASN A 773 49.82 10.35 -15.28
C ASN A 773 50.01 9.73 -13.88
N SER A 774 51.03 10.14 -13.12
CA SER A 774 51.29 9.58 -11.78
C SER A 774 50.19 9.84 -10.76
N PHE A 775 49.27 10.77 -11.05
CA PHE A 775 48.15 11.16 -10.19
C PHE A 775 46.84 10.49 -10.57
N GLY A 776 46.84 9.64 -11.59
CA GLY A 776 45.71 8.79 -11.96
C GLY A 776 45.21 9.01 -13.38
N ILE A 777 43.98 8.54 -13.57
CA ILE A 777 43.21 8.61 -14.82
C ILE A 777 42.72 10.05 -15.01
N GLY A 778 42.76 10.56 -16.23
CA GLY A 778 42.28 11.90 -16.57
C GLY A 778 40.81 11.94 -16.98
N ILE A 779 40.31 13.11 -17.39
CA ILE A 779 38.92 13.28 -17.86
C ILE A 779 38.77 12.59 -19.24
N PRO A 780 37.88 11.59 -19.40
CA PRO A 780 37.63 10.96 -20.69
C PRO A 780 36.90 11.91 -21.65
N VAL A 781 37.08 11.70 -22.94
CA VAL A 781 36.25 12.30 -23.98
C VAL A 781 35.58 11.20 -24.77
N GLU A 782 34.26 11.17 -24.70
CA GLU A 782 33.41 10.11 -25.26
C GLU A 782 32.70 10.55 -26.53
N GLY A 783 32.32 9.55 -27.34
CA GLY A 783 31.42 9.75 -28.46
C GLY A 783 30.88 8.44 -29.00
N MET A 784 29.58 8.41 -29.24
CA MET A 784 28.91 7.31 -29.92
C MET A 784 29.00 7.45 -31.44
N ILE A 785 29.26 6.34 -32.12
CA ILE A 785 29.25 6.27 -33.57
C ILE A 785 28.73 4.92 -34.06
N TRP A 786 27.95 4.95 -35.15
CA TRP A 786 27.57 3.73 -35.87
C TRP A 786 28.75 3.24 -36.71
N VAL A 787 29.16 1.99 -36.48
CA VAL A 787 30.24 1.32 -37.20
C VAL A 787 29.66 0.18 -38.03
N GLY A 788 30.10 0.05 -39.29
CA GLY A 788 29.60 -0.96 -40.23
C GLY A 788 28.44 -0.50 -41.12
N GLU A 789 28.03 -1.36 -42.08
CA GLU A 789 26.87 -1.08 -42.95
C GLU A 789 25.58 -0.89 -42.15
N ASP A 790 24.78 0.09 -42.56
CA ASP A 790 23.54 0.51 -41.90
C ASP A 790 22.30 -0.15 -42.54
N VAL A 791 21.21 -0.21 -41.79
CA VAL A 791 19.89 -0.62 -42.30
C VAL A 791 19.21 0.57 -43.01
N PRO A 792 18.25 0.33 -43.93
CA PRO A 792 17.54 1.42 -44.58
C PRO A 792 16.78 2.28 -43.55
N ASN A 793 16.73 3.59 -43.77
CA ASN A 793 15.83 4.46 -43.01
C ASN A 793 14.35 4.22 -43.39
N VAL A 794 13.40 4.88 -42.73
CA VAL A 794 11.97 4.83 -43.09
C VAL A 794 11.76 5.18 -44.56
N VAL A 795 10.73 4.59 -45.18
CA VAL A 795 10.24 5.11 -46.47
C VAL A 795 9.58 6.47 -46.26
N GLU A 796 9.76 7.40 -47.20
CA GLU A 796 9.16 8.73 -47.11
C GLU A 796 7.88 8.81 -47.95
N ASN A 797 7.03 9.80 -47.68
CA ASN A 797 5.84 10.09 -48.49
C ASN A 797 4.90 8.87 -48.70
N LEU A 798 4.81 7.99 -47.69
CA LEU A 798 3.92 6.84 -47.71
C LEU A 798 2.45 7.29 -47.77
N LEU A 799 1.76 6.92 -48.85
CA LEU A 799 0.37 7.29 -49.10
C LEU A 799 -0.41 6.07 -49.58
N LEU A 800 -1.58 5.86 -48.97
CA LEU A 800 -2.58 4.89 -49.38
C LEU A 800 -3.77 5.62 -50.03
N THR A 801 -4.21 5.14 -51.19
CA THR A 801 -5.41 5.61 -51.89
C THR A 801 -6.29 4.45 -52.33
N GLY A 802 -7.62 4.61 -52.29
CA GLY A 802 -8.56 3.61 -52.79
C GLY A 802 -8.85 3.78 -54.27
N GLN A 803 -8.80 2.69 -55.05
CA GLN A 803 -9.26 2.65 -56.43
C GLN A 803 -10.03 1.34 -56.71
N ALA A 804 -11.30 1.45 -57.09
CA ALA A 804 -12.14 0.31 -57.50
C ALA A 804 -12.17 -0.86 -56.49
N GLY A 805 -12.13 -0.55 -55.18
CA GLY A 805 -12.14 -1.55 -54.11
C GLY A 805 -10.78 -2.13 -53.72
N ALA A 806 -9.69 -1.76 -54.41
CA ALA A 806 -8.31 -2.15 -54.10
C ALA A 806 -7.52 -1.01 -53.42
N GLY A 807 -6.51 -1.36 -52.61
CA GLY A 807 -5.58 -0.43 -51.97
C GLY A 807 -4.38 -0.11 -52.84
N TYR A 808 -4.13 1.17 -53.12
CA TYR A 808 -2.97 1.62 -53.89
C TYR A 808 -2.00 2.38 -52.97
N LEU A 809 -0.85 1.78 -52.69
CA LEU A 809 0.22 2.35 -51.87
C LEU A 809 1.31 2.96 -52.74
N THR A 810 1.84 4.10 -52.34
CA THR A 810 3.04 4.73 -52.92
C THR A 810 3.98 5.26 -51.84
N TRP A 811 5.29 5.20 -52.06
CA TRP A 811 6.30 5.77 -51.16
C TRP A 811 7.60 6.10 -51.91
N ASP A 812 8.42 6.95 -51.29
CA ASP A 812 9.79 7.24 -51.70
C ASP A 812 10.78 6.36 -50.93
N ASN A 813 11.77 5.84 -51.65
CA ASN A 813 12.75 4.92 -51.08
C ASN A 813 13.78 5.63 -50.20
N PRO A 814 14.18 5.05 -49.07
CA PRO A 814 15.24 5.59 -48.25
C PRO A 814 16.53 5.71 -49.05
N ILE A 815 17.16 6.88 -48.94
CA ILE A 815 18.45 7.21 -49.59
C ILE A 815 19.60 7.31 -48.58
N THR A 816 19.30 7.11 -47.30
CA THR A 816 20.25 7.11 -46.18
C THR A 816 19.99 5.90 -45.28
N GLY A 817 21.01 5.53 -44.50
CA GLY A 817 20.84 4.60 -43.39
C GLY A 817 20.10 5.26 -42.22
N LEU A 818 19.60 4.44 -41.29
CA LEU A 818 18.90 4.90 -40.09
C LEU A 818 19.81 5.71 -39.15
N HIS A 819 21.04 5.26 -38.96
CA HIS A 819 21.97 5.76 -37.93
C HIS A 819 23.02 6.72 -38.51
N GLY A 820 22.86 7.16 -39.75
CA GLY A 820 23.82 8.02 -40.45
C GLY A 820 25.12 7.30 -40.83
N GLY A 821 25.15 5.97 -40.70
CA GLY A 821 26.26 5.13 -41.12
C GLY A 821 26.33 4.97 -42.65
N PRO A 822 27.36 4.28 -43.14
CA PRO A 822 27.48 3.90 -44.56
C PRO A 822 26.25 3.10 -45.00
N PHE A 823 25.57 3.61 -46.04
CA PHE A 823 24.40 2.97 -46.66
C PHE A 823 24.76 2.57 -48.09
N ASN A 824 25.60 1.54 -48.24
CA ASN A 824 26.09 1.11 -49.54
C ASN A 824 25.33 -0.12 -50.08
N GLU A 825 24.67 -0.87 -49.21
CA GLU A 825 23.81 -1.99 -49.57
C GLU A 825 22.42 -1.49 -50.04
N PRO A 826 22.02 -1.77 -51.31
CA PRO A 826 20.72 -1.35 -51.82
C PRO A 826 19.57 -2.10 -51.11
N ILE A 827 18.43 -1.42 -50.95
CA ILE A 827 17.19 -2.00 -50.41
C ILE A 827 16.90 -3.34 -51.11
N ALA A 828 16.72 -4.39 -50.31
CA ALA A 828 16.44 -5.74 -50.77
C ALA A 828 14.94 -6.02 -50.91
N GLY A 829 14.08 -5.29 -50.19
CA GLY A 829 12.63 -5.40 -50.27
C GLY A 829 11.90 -4.61 -49.18
N TYR A 830 10.62 -4.91 -48.99
CA TYR A 830 9.75 -4.31 -47.98
C TYR A 830 8.83 -5.36 -47.36
N HIS A 831 8.64 -5.27 -46.05
CA HIS A 831 7.57 -5.96 -45.32
C HIS A 831 6.38 -5.00 -45.22
N LEU A 832 5.22 -5.44 -45.68
CA LEU A 832 3.96 -4.71 -45.57
C LEU A 832 3.05 -5.45 -44.60
N GLU A 833 2.56 -4.77 -43.58
CA GLU A 833 1.53 -5.28 -42.68
C GLU A 833 0.28 -4.41 -42.82
N ARG A 834 -0.82 -5.00 -43.27
CA ARG A 834 -2.12 -4.33 -43.37
C ARG A 834 -2.78 -4.32 -41.99
N SER A 835 -3.59 -3.31 -41.68
CA SER A 835 -4.21 -3.12 -40.35
C SER A 835 -5.09 -4.26 -39.83
N ASP A 836 -5.45 -5.23 -40.68
CA ASP A 836 -6.14 -6.48 -40.30
C ASP A 836 -5.19 -7.65 -39.99
N GLY A 837 -3.87 -7.39 -39.97
CA GLY A 837 -2.81 -8.36 -39.69
C GLY A 837 -2.32 -9.15 -40.90
N GLU A 838 -2.76 -8.85 -42.12
CA GLU A 838 -2.24 -9.51 -43.33
C GLU A 838 -0.81 -9.03 -43.63
N ILE A 839 0.11 -9.99 -43.80
CA ILE A 839 1.52 -9.72 -44.07
C ILE A 839 1.84 -9.99 -45.55
N ILE A 840 2.44 -8.99 -46.20
CA ILE A 840 2.79 -8.99 -47.62
C ILE A 840 4.30 -8.76 -47.76
N GLU A 841 4.95 -9.66 -48.49
CA GLU A 841 6.39 -9.64 -48.72
C GLU A 841 6.73 -9.15 -50.13
N ILE A 842 7.42 -8.02 -50.23
CA ILE A 842 7.85 -7.46 -51.51
C ILE A 842 9.37 -7.62 -51.64
N SER A 843 9.80 -8.40 -52.63
CA SER A 843 11.23 -8.51 -52.97
C SER A 843 11.63 -7.52 -54.07
N GLY A 844 12.72 -6.81 -53.85
CA GLY A 844 13.28 -5.81 -54.77
C GLY A 844 12.81 -4.39 -54.49
N VAL A 845 13.49 -3.42 -55.12
CA VAL A 845 13.21 -1.98 -54.95
C VAL A 845 11.99 -1.58 -55.77
N VAL A 846 10.91 -1.19 -55.10
CA VAL A 846 9.69 -0.64 -55.70
C VAL A 846 9.32 0.67 -54.99
N THR A 847 8.40 1.44 -55.58
CA THR A 847 7.87 2.70 -55.01
C THR A 847 6.35 2.69 -54.93
N GLU A 848 5.72 1.59 -55.32
CA GLU A 848 4.27 1.43 -55.34
C GLU A 848 3.87 -0.04 -55.19
N TYR A 849 2.69 -0.27 -54.61
CA TYR A 849 2.07 -1.59 -54.48
C TYR A 849 0.54 -1.48 -54.59
N ILE A 850 -0.09 -2.48 -55.23
CA ILE A 850 -1.55 -2.58 -55.33
C ILE A 850 -1.99 -3.84 -54.57
N ASP A 851 -2.83 -3.65 -53.56
CA ASP A 851 -3.49 -4.72 -52.84
C ASP A 851 -4.92 -4.91 -53.37
N ASP A 852 -5.14 -5.95 -54.18
CA ASP A 852 -6.44 -6.36 -54.71
C ASP A 852 -7.09 -7.48 -53.89
N THR A 853 -6.54 -7.80 -52.71
CA THR A 853 -6.99 -8.91 -51.84
C THR A 853 -7.92 -8.45 -50.71
N ILE A 854 -8.38 -7.19 -50.76
CA ILE A 854 -9.21 -6.57 -49.73
C ILE A 854 -10.52 -7.35 -49.54
N PRO A 855 -10.75 -7.98 -48.37
CA PRO A 855 -11.83 -8.93 -48.19
C PRO A 855 -13.19 -8.25 -47.92
N VAL A 856 -13.19 -7.06 -47.31
CA VAL A 856 -14.39 -6.34 -46.83
C VAL A 856 -14.21 -4.83 -47.02
N GLY A 857 -15.31 -4.10 -47.29
CA GLY A 857 -15.37 -2.64 -47.30
C GLY A 857 -15.04 -2.02 -45.94
N ASP A 858 -13.80 -1.56 -45.72
CA ASP A 858 -13.36 -0.96 -44.45
C ASP A 858 -12.19 0.04 -44.66
N TYR A 859 -11.84 0.80 -43.62
CA TYR A 859 -10.63 1.61 -43.56
C TYR A 859 -9.43 0.74 -43.24
N TYR A 860 -8.50 0.66 -44.18
CA TYR A 860 -7.22 0.00 -43.97
C TYR A 860 -6.11 1.02 -43.88
N SER A 861 -5.09 0.71 -43.10
CA SER A 861 -3.76 1.32 -43.19
C SER A 861 -2.73 0.22 -43.40
N TYR A 862 -1.51 0.60 -43.78
CA TYR A 862 -0.41 -0.33 -43.96
C TYR A 862 0.83 0.20 -43.27
N THR A 863 1.52 -0.68 -42.56
CA THR A 863 2.87 -0.46 -42.07
C THR A 863 3.85 -1.01 -43.08
N VAL A 864 4.79 -0.17 -43.54
CA VAL A 864 5.84 -0.50 -44.52
C VAL A 864 7.20 -0.46 -43.83
N THR A 865 7.93 -1.57 -43.89
CA THR A 865 9.26 -1.72 -43.30
C THR A 865 10.26 -2.07 -44.41
N PRO A 866 11.13 -1.13 -44.85
CA PRO A 866 12.16 -1.44 -45.84
C PRO A 866 13.27 -2.30 -45.21
N TYR A 867 13.81 -3.26 -45.96
CA TYR A 867 14.92 -4.10 -45.47
C TYR A 867 16.05 -4.21 -46.51
N ASN A 868 17.28 -4.44 -46.06
CA ASN A 868 18.43 -4.78 -46.92
C ASN A 868 19.10 -6.09 -46.46
N SER A 869 20.33 -6.35 -46.91
CA SER A 869 21.10 -7.54 -46.53
C SER A 869 21.58 -7.54 -45.06
N VAL A 870 21.54 -6.38 -44.39
CA VAL A 870 21.93 -6.19 -42.98
C VAL A 870 20.75 -6.48 -42.06
N GLY A 871 19.56 -6.00 -42.40
CA GLY A 871 18.34 -6.23 -41.61
C GLY A 871 17.20 -5.28 -41.98
N ASP A 872 16.21 -5.25 -41.08
CA ASP A 872 15.00 -4.45 -41.23
C ASP A 872 15.26 -3.01 -40.75
N GLY A 873 14.87 -2.06 -41.59
CA GLY A 873 14.74 -0.67 -41.19
C GLY A 873 13.52 -0.46 -40.29
N PRO A 874 13.27 0.78 -39.87
CA PRO A 874 12.12 1.11 -39.04
C PRO A 874 10.80 1.07 -39.86
N PRO A 875 9.68 0.61 -39.26
CA PRO A 875 8.37 0.63 -39.88
C PRO A 875 7.81 2.06 -40.00
N VAL A 876 7.01 2.33 -41.02
CA VAL A 876 6.20 3.55 -41.14
C VAL A 876 4.78 3.22 -41.61
N THR A 877 3.79 3.82 -40.97
CA THR A 877 2.37 3.56 -41.24
C THR A 877 1.78 4.61 -42.18
N SER A 878 1.02 4.16 -43.18
CA SER A 878 0.32 5.02 -44.13
C SER A 878 -0.84 5.78 -43.45
N ASN A 879 -1.41 6.76 -44.16
CA ASN A 879 -2.78 7.18 -43.85
C ASN A 879 -3.74 5.98 -43.97
N SER A 880 -4.87 6.06 -43.29
CA SER A 880 -5.98 5.13 -43.54
C SER A 880 -6.74 5.54 -44.79
N ALA A 881 -7.23 4.56 -45.57
CA ALA A 881 -8.12 4.78 -46.70
C ALA A 881 -9.19 3.69 -46.76
N MET A 882 -10.39 4.05 -47.20
CA MET A 882 -11.50 3.12 -47.36
C MET A 882 -11.32 2.25 -48.61
N LEU A 883 -11.28 0.93 -48.45
CA LEU A 883 -11.08 -0.08 -49.50
C LEU A 883 -12.17 -1.18 -49.40
N GLY A 884 -12.53 -1.88 -50.49
CA GLY A 884 -13.54 -2.96 -50.51
C GLY A 884 -14.96 -2.58 -51.00
N ALA A 885 -15.92 -3.53 -51.00
CA ALA A 885 -17.31 -3.34 -51.45
C ALA A 885 -18.30 -3.27 -50.26
N GLY A 886 -19.19 -2.27 -50.23
CA GLY A 886 -20.15 -2.01 -49.13
C GLY A 886 -21.35 -2.96 -49.02
N ASP A 887 -22.20 -2.74 -48.01
CA ASP A 887 -23.38 -3.55 -47.68
C ASP A 887 -24.40 -3.63 -48.82
N GLU A 888 -24.99 -4.80 -49.08
CA GLU A 888 -26.13 -4.98 -50.00
C GLU A 888 -27.44 -4.53 -49.33
N ILE A 889 -27.93 -3.36 -49.70
CA ILE A 889 -29.11 -2.74 -49.08
C ILE A 889 -30.40 -3.21 -49.77
N PHE A 890 -30.35 -3.38 -51.09
CA PHE A 890 -31.46 -3.86 -51.91
C PHE A 890 -30.90 -4.63 -53.10
N PHE A 891 -31.57 -5.72 -53.49
CA PHE A 891 -31.23 -6.46 -54.70
C PHE A 891 -32.48 -7.11 -55.32
N ASP A 892 -32.59 -7.07 -56.64
CA ASP A 892 -33.64 -7.73 -57.41
C ASP A 892 -33.09 -8.24 -58.75
N ASP A 893 -33.21 -9.55 -58.97
CA ASP A 893 -32.86 -10.27 -60.20
C ASP A 893 -34.10 -10.55 -61.08
N PHE A 894 -35.27 -10.01 -60.70
CA PHE A 894 -36.54 -10.14 -61.40
C PHE A 894 -37.08 -11.57 -61.57
N GLU A 895 -36.47 -12.58 -60.94
CA GLU A 895 -36.95 -13.97 -61.00
C GLU A 895 -38.30 -14.17 -60.34
N SER A 896 -38.60 -13.31 -59.36
CA SER A 896 -39.89 -13.27 -58.67
C SER A 896 -40.92 -12.40 -59.40
N GLY A 897 -40.60 -11.84 -60.56
CA GLY A 897 -41.41 -10.86 -61.28
C GLY A 897 -41.41 -9.48 -60.64
N LEU A 898 -42.40 -8.64 -60.94
CA LEU A 898 -42.46 -7.23 -60.52
C LEU A 898 -42.94 -7.03 -59.06
N VAL A 899 -42.50 -7.85 -58.12
CA VAL A 899 -42.97 -7.80 -56.72
C VAL A 899 -42.56 -6.49 -56.03
N ASN A 900 -41.35 -6.01 -56.31
CA ASN A 900 -40.80 -4.79 -55.71
C ASN A 900 -41.01 -3.56 -56.59
N TRP A 901 -41.56 -3.70 -57.79
CA TRP A 901 -41.54 -2.68 -58.83
C TRP A 901 -42.94 -2.36 -59.37
N ASN A 902 -43.23 -1.08 -59.54
CA ASN A 902 -44.47 -0.60 -60.13
C ASN A 902 -44.22 0.01 -61.51
N SER A 903 -44.68 -0.70 -62.54
CA SER A 903 -44.66 -0.26 -63.94
C SER A 903 -45.81 0.70 -64.23
N LEU A 904 -45.50 1.86 -64.80
CA LEU A 904 -46.43 2.94 -65.13
C LEU A 904 -46.26 3.32 -66.61
N ILE A 905 -47.38 3.43 -67.32
CA ILE A 905 -47.43 3.96 -68.68
C ILE A 905 -47.71 5.47 -68.57
N ASN A 906 -46.71 6.31 -68.87
CA ASN A 906 -46.85 7.76 -68.82
C ASN A 906 -47.57 8.29 -70.07
N SER A 907 -47.18 7.79 -71.25
CA SER A 907 -47.89 8.02 -72.52
C SER A 907 -47.55 6.96 -73.58
N GLY A 908 -48.39 6.82 -74.61
CA GLY A 908 -48.18 5.79 -75.64
C GLY A 908 -48.71 4.39 -75.26
N ASN A 909 -48.13 3.34 -75.84
CA ASN A 909 -48.64 1.96 -75.76
C ASN A 909 -47.62 0.93 -75.21
N GLY A 910 -46.49 1.37 -74.65
CA GLY A 910 -45.48 0.46 -74.08
C GLY A 910 -45.50 0.43 -72.57
N GLU A 911 -45.09 -0.71 -72.02
CA GLU A 911 -44.88 -0.92 -70.59
C GLU A 911 -43.59 -1.72 -70.36
N TRP A 912 -43.04 -1.62 -69.15
CA TRP A 912 -41.97 -2.51 -68.70
C TRP A 912 -42.52 -3.91 -68.41
N LEU A 913 -41.94 -4.92 -69.06
CA LEU A 913 -42.37 -6.32 -69.01
C LEU A 913 -41.25 -7.26 -68.61
N ILE A 914 -41.62 -8.32 -67.88
CA ILE A 914 -40.73 -9.45 -67.62
C ILE A 914 -40.70 -10.35 -68.84
N TYR A 915 -39.49 -10.60 -69.35
CA TYR A 915 -39.25 -11.55 -70.41
C TYR A 915 -38.54 -12.77 -69.87
N THR A 916 -39.04 -13.94 -70.28
CA THR A 916 -38.47 -15.25 -69.93
C THR A 916 -37.77 -15.83 -71.16
N PRO A 917 -36.61 -16.50 -71.03
CA PRO A 917 -35.93 -17.10 -72.17
C PRO A 917 -36.76 -18.21 -72.83
N PRO A 918 -36.76 -18.36 -74.17
CA PRO A 918 -36.02 -17.57 -75.14
C PRO A 918 -36.68 -16.21 -75.39
N PHE A 919 -35.88 -15.15 -75.31
CA PHE A 919 -36.35 -13.78 -75.48
C PHE A 919 -36.85 -13.51 -76.91
N PRO A 920 -37.86 -12.63 -77.07
CA PRO A 920 -38.44 -12.31 -78.38
C PRO A 920 -37.45 -11.58 -79.30
N ASN A 921 -36.50 -10.85 -78.72
CA ASN A 921 -35.44 -10.09 -79.37
C ASN A 921 -34.06 -10.52 -78.83
N SER A 922 -32.99 -10.15 -79.52
CA SER A 922 -31.61 -10.46 -79.12
C SER A 922 -31.10 -9.47 -78.06
N TYR A 923 -31.69 -9.51 -76.86
CA TYR A 923 -31.16 -8.79 -75.71
C TYR A 923 -29.77 -9.34 -75.37
N ASN A 924 -28.75 -8.48 -75.41
CA ASN A 924 -27.36 -8.86 -75.23
C ASN A 924 -26.92 -8.52 -73.80
N MET A 925 -27.47 -9.25 -72.83
CA MET A 925 -27.16 -9.05 -71.41
C MET A 925 -25.76 -9.58 -71.04
N PRO A 926 -25.07 -8.99 -70.04
CA PRO A 926 -23.82 -9.50 -69.49
C PRO A 926 -23.92 -10.96 -69.02
N PRO A 927 -22.79 -11.70 -68.90
CA PRO A 927 -22.79 -13.07 -68.37
C PRO A 927 -23.28 -13.20 -66.92
N SER A 928 -23.34 -12.10 -66.15
CA SER A 928 -23.90 -12.05 -64.80
C SER A 928 -25.42 -12.15 -64.79
N SER A 929 -26.10 -11.77 -65.88
CA SER A 929 -27.55 -11.84 -66.00
C SER A 929 -27.99 -13.28 -66.28
N SER A 930 -29.01 -13.77 -65.56
CA SER A 930 -29.49 -15.14 -65.72
C SER A 930 -30.99 -15.25 -65.50
N GLY A 931 -31.68 -15.94 -66.41
CA GLY A 931 -33.12 -16.21 -66.28
C GLY A 931 -34.00 -15.09 -66.82
N ASN A 932 -34.94 -14.59 -66.03
CA ASN A 932 -35.89 -13.54 -66.38
C ASN A 932 -35.19 -12.19 -66.42
N ILE A 933 -35.59 -11.34 -67.36
CA ILE A 933 -35.08 -9.95 -67.41
C ILE A 933 -36.25 -8.98 -67.51
N LEU A 934 -35.99 -7.73 -67.14
CA LEU A 934 -36.97 -6.66 -67.24
C LEU A 934 -36.64 -5.77 -68.44
N ALA A 935 -37.58 -5.63 -69.39
CA ALA A 935 -37.34 -4.78 -70.56
C ALA A 935 -38.54 -3.92 -70.96
N ALA A 936 -38.25 -2.71 -71.42
CA ALA A 936 -39.17 -1.87 -72.18
C ALA A 936 -38.83 -2.03 -73.67
N ASP A 937 -39.75 -2.60 -74.46
CA ASP A 937 -39.50 -3.00 -75.86
C ASP A 937 -40.63 -2.54 -76.80
N THR A 938 -40.27 -1.78 -77.85
CA THR A 938 -41.24 -1.28 -78.85
C THR A 938 -41.66 -2.28 -79.91
N ASP A 939 -40.94 -3.37 -80.10
CA ASP A 939 -41.17 -4.29 -81.22
C ASP A 939 -42.51 -5.01 -81.15
N LEU A 940 -43.14 -5.02 -79.96
CA LEU A 940 -44.48 -5.55 -79.73
C LEU A 940 -45.61 -4.59 -80.15
N GLY A 941 -45.34 -3.28 -80.27
CA GLY A 941 -46.32 -2.25 -80.64
C GLY A 941 -46.38 -1.93 -82.15
N GLY A 942 -45.39 -2.38 -82.94
CA GLY A 942 -45.27 -2.17 -84.38
C GLY A 942 -44.79 -0.77 -84.80
N PRO A 943 -44.79 -0.43 -86.12
CA PRO A 943 -44.16 0.78 -86.68
C PRO A 943 -44.65 2.15 -86.17
N ASN A 944 -45.76 2.17 -85.40
CA ASN A 944 -46.35 3.37 -84.82
C ASN A 944 -46.29 3.36 -83.27
N ALA A 945 -45.50 2.46 -82.68
CA ALA A 945 -45.30 2.39 -81.24
C ALA A 945 -44.61 3.66 -80.73
N ASN A 946 -45.05 4.12 -79.56
CA ASN A 946 -44.43 5.18 -78.80
C ASN A 946 -44.46 4.69 -77.34
N ILE A 947 -43.30 4.68 -76.69
CA ILE A 947 -43.17 4.22 -75.31
C ILE A 947 -42.67 5.40 -74.50
N ASP A 948 -43.48 5.77 -73.53
CA ASP A 948 -43.06 6.64 -72.45
C ASP A 948 -43.59 5.94 -71.19
N CYS A 949 -42.70 5.16 -70.58
CA CYS A 949 -43.04 4.33 -69.44
C CYS A 949 -41.93 4.34 -68.40
N THR A 950 -42.34 4.16 -67.15
CA THR A 950 -41.47 4.22 -65.98
C THR A 950 -41.69 2.98 -65.15
N ILE A 951 -40.61 2.43 -64.59
CA ILE A 951 -40.69 1.44 -63.53
C ILE A 951 -40.00 2.00 -62.29
N ASN A 952 -40.75 2.04 -61.19
CA ASN A 952 -40.30 2.64 -59.93
C ASN A 952 -40.31 1.58 -58.83
N LEU A 953 -39.35 1.65 -57.92
CA LEU A 953 -39.36 0.82 -56.73
C LEU A 953 -40.58 1.19 -55.86
N ILE A 954 -41.31 0.18 -55.38
CA ILE A 954 -42.58 0.36 -54.65
C ILE A 954 -42.33 0.93 -53.26
N THR A 955 -41.30 0.43 -52.58
CA THR A 955 -40.98 0.76 -51.19
C THR A 955 -39.73 1.64 -51.18
N PRO A 956 -39.84 2.90 -50.73
CA PRO A 956 -38.66 3.72 -50.48
C PRO A 956 -37.73 3.08 -49.45
N LEU A 957 -36.44 3.34 -49.59
CA LEU A 957 -35.35 2.84 -48.78
C LEU A 957 -34.97 3.88 -47.73
N ASP A 958 -34.71 3.41 -46.51
CA ASP A 958 -34.15 4.21 -45.42
C ASP A 958 -32.63 3.99 -45.42
N LEU A 959 -31.90 5.03 -45.81
CA LEU A 959 -30.46 5.02 -46.00
C LEU A 959 -29.74 5.94 -45.00
N THR A 960 -30.39 6.26 -43.88
CA THR A 960 -29.88 7.21 -42.86
C THR A 960 -28.52 6.88 -42.28
N VAL A 961 -28.17 5.61 -42.21
CA VAL A 961 -26.91 5.15 -41.60
C VAL A 961 -25.76 5.08 -42.60
N TYR A 962 -26.03 5.26 -43.90
CA TYR A 962 -25.03 5.13 -44.96
C TYR A 962 -24.46 6.49 -45.34
N THR A 963 -23.13 6.56 -45.41
CA THR A 963 -22.38 7.76 -45.82
C THR A 963 -22.00 7.73 -47.29
N THR A 964 -21.99 6.55 -47.90
CA THR A 964 -21.84 6.35 -49.35
C THR A 964 -22.87 5.36 -49.87
N VAL A 965 -23.42 5.60 -51.05
CA VAL A 965 -24.44 4.75 -51.67
C VAL A 965 -24.23 4.68 -53.19
N GLU A 966 -24.21 3.46 -53.73
CA GLU A 966 -24.09 3.19 -55.17
C GLU A 966 -25.26 2.33 -55.68
N LEU A 967 -25.72 2.62 -56.89
CA LEU A 967 -26.65 1.78 -57.66
C LEU A 967 -25.87 0.96 -58.69
N ARG A 968 -26.16 -0.34 -58.76
CA ARG A 968 -25.57 -1.27 -59.73
C ARG A 968 -26.66 -2.02 -60.49
N PHE A 969 -26.48 -2.21 -61.79
CA PHE A 969 -27.38 -3.06 -62.58
C PHE A 969 -26.74 -3.52 -63.89
N ASP A 970 -27.18 -4.66 -64.40
CA ASP A 970 -26.82 -5.15 -65.72
C ASP A 970 -27.69 -4.47 -66.79
N ASN A 971 -27.08 -4.10 -67.92
CA ASN A 971 -27.70 -3.21 -68.89
C ASN A 971 -27.51 -3.67 -70.35
N ASP A 972 -28.61 -3.59 -71.12
CA ASP A 972 -28.62 -3.68 -72.59
C ASP A 972 -29.61 -2.65 -73.18
N PHE A 973 -29.07 -1.51 -73.60
CA PHE A 973 -29.79 -0.44 -74.29
C PHE A 973 -29.46 -0.44 -75.79
N ASN A 974 -30.48 -0.59 -76.63
CA ASN A 974 -30.38 -0.46 -78.07
C ASN A 974 -31.11 0.80 -78.54
N ALA A 975 -30.44 1.64 -79.32
CA ALA A 975 -30.95 2.90 -79.85
C ALA A 975 -30.92 2.93 -81.39
N LEU A 976 -32.03 3.33 -82.01
CA LEU A 976 -32.13 3.47 -83.46
C LEU A 976 -31.57 4.83 -83.96
N ASN A 977 -31.75 5.90 -83.18
CA ASN A 977 -31.32 7.26 -83.50
C ASN A 977 -31.22 8.15 -82.25
N SER A 978 -30.74 9.39 -82.39
CA SER A 978 -30.61 10.34 -81.25
C SER A 978 -31.93 10.80 -80.63
N SER A 979 -33.06 10.37 -81.20
CA SER A 979 -34.44 10.44 -80.67
C SER A 979 -34.65 9.74 -79.34
N ASP A 980 -33.77 8.76 -79.12
CA ASP A 980 -34.00 7.58 -78.31
C ASP A 980 -33.20 7.75 -77.04
N TYR A 981 -33.87 7.76 -75.90
CA TYR A 981 -33.19 7.92 -74.63
C TYR A 981 -33.94 7.25 -73.49
N CYS A 982 -33.15 6.78 -72.55
CA CYS A 982 -33.62 6.22 -71.31
C CYS A 982 -32.72 6.72 -70.18
N TYR A 983 -33.26 6.73 -68.97
CA TYR A 983 -32.58 7.41 -67.88
C TYR A 983 -33.05 6.91 -66.51
N VAL A 984 -32.16 7.01 -65.53
CA VAL A 984 -32.39 6.61 -64.14
C VAL A 984 -32.52 7.85 -63.28
N ASP A 985 -33.53 7.90 -62.44
CA ASP A 985 -33.67 8.96 -61.45
C ASP A 985 -33.67 8.41 -60.02
N VAL A 986 -33.19 9.23 -59.10
CA VAL A 986 -33.23 9.03 -57.65
C VAL A 986 -33.97 10.18 -56.98
N THR A 987 -34.69 9.89 -55.90
CA THR A 987 -35.38 10.86 -55.03
C THR A 987 -35.01 10.58 -53.59
N ASN A 988 -34.93 11.61 -52.74
CA ASN A 988 -34.83 11.50 -51.28
C ASN A 988 -36.11 11.95 -50.54
N ASP A 989 -37.13 12.42 -51.27
CA ASP A 989 -38.36 12.97 -50.69
C ASP A 989 -39.61 12.09 -50.95
N GLY A 990 -39.39 10.81 -51.27
CA GLY A 990 -40.46 9.85 -51.55
C GLY A 990 -41.14 10.06 -52.90
N GLY A 991 -40.46 10.70 -53.86
CA GLY A 991 -40.89 10.83 -55.25
C GLY A 991 -41.62 12.12 -55.59
N VAL A 992 -41.48 13.16 -54.77
CA VAL A 992 -41.99 14.51 -55.04
C VAL A 992 -41.04 15.24 -56.00
N THR A 993 -39.73 15.12 -55.80
CA THR A 993 -38.69 15.59 -56.72
C THR A 993 -37.78 14.44 -57.14
N TRP A 994 -37.33 14.46 -58.39
CA TRP A 994 -36.53 13.39 -58.99
C TRP A 994 -35.30 13.99 -59.65
N ASN A 995 -34.12 13.45 -59.32
CA ASN A 995 -32.82 13.86 -59.85
C ASN A 995 -32.31 12.81 -60.81
N ASN A 996 -31.92 13.23 -62.02
CA ASN A 996 -31.39 12.33 -63.02
C ASN A 996 -29.93 11.97 -62.72
N VAL A 997 -29.65 10.69 -62.49
CA VAL A 997 -28.31 10.20 -62.13
C VAL A 997 -27.60 9.49 -63.28
N LEU A 998 -28.36 9.01 -64.28
CA LEU A 998 -27.81 8.36 -65.46
C LEU A 998 -28.74 8.58 -66.67
N THR A 999 -28.17 8.81 -67.85
CA THR A 999 -28.90 8.90 -69.13
C THR A 999 -28.13 8.18 -70.23
N PHE A 1000 -28.82 7.30 -70.97
CA PHE A 1000 -28.36 6.77 -72.24
C PHE A 1000 -29.14 7.41 -73.38
N SER A 1001 -28.48 7.79 -74.48
CA SER A 1001 -29.18 8.36 -75.63
C SER A 1001 -28.46 8.13 -76.95
N GLY A 1002 -29.21 7.72 -77.97
CA GLY A 1002 -28.82 7.76 -79.38
C GLY A 1002 -27.71 6.82 -79.84
N VAL A 1003 -27.15 6.02 -78.95
CA VAL A 1003 -26.06 5.06 -79.20
C VAL A 1003 -26.32 3.79 -78.39
N ASP A 1004 -26.12 2.64 -79.01
CA ASP A 1004 -26.20 1.33 -78.36
C ASP A 1004 -25.19 1.20 -77.21
N VAL A 1005 -25.67 0.77 -76.04
CA VAL A 1005 -24.87 0.41 -74.86
C VAL A 1005 -25.30 -0.99 -74.44
N THR A 1006 -24.56 -2.00 -74.88
CA THR A 1006 -24.96 -3.41 -74.76
C THR A 1006 -23.98 -4.20 -73.91
N ALA A 1007 -24.46 -5.14 -73.11
CA ALA A 1007 -23.67 -6.04 -72.26
C ALA A 1007 -22.73 -5.33 -71.28
N THR A 1008 -23.24 -4.31 -70.58
CA THR A 1008 -22.48 -3.57 -69.57
C THR A 1008 -23.04 -3.78 -68.17
N ASN A 1009 -22.16 -3.66 -67.17
CA ASN A 1009 -22.51 -3.60 -65.76
C ASN A 1009 -22.34 -2.15 -65.34
N GLU A 1010 -23.45 -1.48 -65.03
CA GLU A 1010 -23.46 -0.08 -64.65
C GLU A 1010 -23.23 0.04 -63.14
N ILE A 1011 -22.36 0.97 -62.74
CA ILE A 1011 -22.14 1.37 -61.34
C ILE A 1011 -22.29 2.89 -61.30
N VAL A 1012 -23.28 3.35 -60.54
CA VAL A 1012 -23.65 4.77 -60.44
C VAL A 1012 -23.54 5.19 -58.99
N ASP A 1013 -22.64 6.14 -58.70
CA ASP A 1013 -22.59 6.80 -57.40
C ASP A 1013 -23.83 7.69 -57.24
N ILE A 1014 -24.64 7.39 -56.23
CA ILE A 1014 -25.86 8.14 -55.89
C ILE A 1014 -25.77 8.77 -54.51
N THR A 1015 -24.58 8.77 -53.89
CA THR A 1015 -24.31 9.23 -52.52
C THR A 1015 -24.91 10.61 -52.25
N GLU A 1016 -24.68 11.58 -53.14
CA GLU A 1016 -25.19 12.96 -53.01
C GLU A 1016 -26.71 13.03 -52.79
N TYR A 1017 -27.46 12.07 -53.35
CA TYR A 1017 -28.92 12.05 -53.33
C TYR A 1017 -29.52 11.03 -52.36
N ALA A 1018 -28.70 10.16 -51.77
CA ALA A 1018 -29.17 8.95 -51.11
C ALA A 1018 -28.56 8.71 -49.72
N ALA A 1019 -27.29 9.07 -49.49
CA ALA A 1019 -26.63 8.86 -48.21
C ALA A 1019 -27.26 9.72 -47.11
N GLY A 1020 -27.50 9.14 -45.93
CA GLY A 1020 -28.09 9.84 -44.78
C GLY A 1020 -29.60 10.12 -44.89
N GLU A 1021 -30.28 9.66 -45.94
CA GLU A 1021 -31.66 10.03 -46.23
C GLU A 1021 -32.66 8.91 -45.89
N THR A 1022 -33.85 9.28 -45.40
CA THR A 1022 -34.86 8.31 -44.88
C THR A 1022 -35.84 7.77 -45.91
N ASN A 1023 -35.91 8.35 -47.11
CA ASN A 1023 -37.01 8.12 -48.04
C ASN A 1023 -36.54 8.08 -49.49
N VAL A 1024 -35.48 7.30 -49.72
CA VAL A 1024 -34.80 7.20 -51.01
C VAL A 1024 -35.56 6.26 -51.94
N ASN A 1025 -35.80 6.65 -53.19
CA ASN A 1025 -36.45 5.77 -54.16
C ASN A 1025 -35.79 5.93 -55.54
N ILE A 1026 -35.84 4.88 -56.36
CA ILE A 1026 -35.19 4.81 -57.67
C ILE A 1026 -36.20 4.42 -58.72
N ARG A 1027 -36.05 5.00 -59.92
CA ARG A 1027 -36.85 4.64 -61.09
C ARG A 1027 -36.05 4.63 -62.38
N PHE A 1028 -36.47 3.74 -63.27
CA PHE A 1028 -35.96 3.63 -64.64
C PHE A 1028 -37.03 4.15 -65.60
N ASN A 1029 -36.66 5.11 -66.45
CA ASN A 1029 -37.56 5.75 -67.40
C ASN A 1029 -37.12 5.45 -68.83
N SER A 1030 -38.05 4.99 -69.65
CA SER A 1030 -37.82 4.66 -71.05
C SER A 1030 -38.74 5.51 -71.92
N VAL A 1031 -38.18 6.40 -72.76
CA VAL A 1031 -38.93 7.45 -73.48
C VAL A 1031 -38.52 7.53 -74.96
N GLN A 1032 -39.43 7.16 -75.87
CA GLN A 1032 -39.19 7.32 -77.31
C GLN A 1032 -40.41 7.11 -78.24
N PRO A 1033 -40.48 7.86 -79.36
CA PRO A 1033 -41.31 7.52 -80.53
C PRO A 1033 -40.57 6.65 -81.58
N GLY A 1034 -41.01 5.41 -81.86
CA GLY A 1034 -40.41 4.59 -82.93
C GLY A 1034 -40.59 3.06 -82.80
N TRP A 1035 -40.02 2.30 -83.74
CA TRP A 1035 -40.00 0.83 -83.79
C TRP A 1035 -38.53 0.35 -83.93
N HIS A 1036 -38.17 -0.85 -83.43
CA HIS A 1036 -36.80 -1.41 -83.39
C HIS A 1036 -35.83 -0.81 -82.37
N TRP A 1037 -36.23 -0.73 -81.09
CA TRP A 1037 -35.34 -0.40 -79.97
C TRP A 1037 -35.88 -0.97 -78.66
N TRP A 1038 -34.99 -1.16 -77.68
CA TRP A 1038 -35.33 -1.66 -76.35
C TRP A 1038 -34.36 -1.15 -75.29
N TRP A 1039 -34.80 -1.22 -74.04
CA TRP A 1039 -33.94 -1.16 -72.87
C TRP A 1039 -34.23 -2.35 -71.97
N ALA A 1040 -33.25 -3.24 -71.80
CA ALA A 1040 -33.31 -4.38 -70.90
C ALA A 1040 -32.34 -4.19 -69.73
N ILE A 1041 -32.81 -4.54 -68.53
CA ILE A 1041 -32.06 -4.48 -67.29
C ILE A 1041 -32.23 -5.77 -66.48
N ASP A 1042 -31.23 -6.10 -65.67
CA ASP A 1042 -31.22 -7.24 -64.74
C ASP A 1042 -30.30 -6.95 -63.54
N ASN A 1043 -30.38 -7.76 -62.48
CA ASN A 1043 -29.52 -7.68 -61.29
C ASN A 1043 -29.41 -6.27 -60.69
N VAL A 1044 -30.55 -5.61 -60.44
CA VAL A 1044 -30.59 -4.25 -59.89
C VAL A 1044 -30.31 -4.30 -58.40
N GLY A 1045 -29.15 -3.77 -57.98
CA GLY A 1045 -28.73 -3.71 -56.59
C GLY A 1045 -28.36 -2.31 -56.12
N ILE A 1046 -28.61 -2.02 -54.86
CA ILE A 1046 -28.17 -0.79 -54.18
C ILE A 1046 -27.26 -1.22 -53.03
N TYR A 1047 -26.08 -0.64 -53.00
CA TYR A 1047 -25.04 -0.95 -52.03
C TYR A 1047 -24.62 0.33 -51.32
N GLY A 1048 -24.25 0.25 -50.05
CA GLY A 1048 -23.79 1.44 -49.33
C GLY A 1048 -22.87 1.10 -48.19
N ILE A 1049 -22.08 2.09 -47.76
CA ILE A 1049 -21.18 1.94 -46.62
C ILE A 1049 -21.70 2.80 -45.49
N GLY A 1050 -21.96 2.14 -44.36
CA GLY A 1050 -22.46 2.75 -43.13
C GLY A 1050 -21.39 3.55 -42.40
N GLU A 1051 -21.78 4.60 -41.67
CA GLU A 1051 -21.02 4.94 -40.47
C GLU A 1051 -21.32 3.85 -39.44
N VAL A 1052 -20.31 3.06 -39.09
CA VAL A 1052 -20.38 2.18 -37.93
C VAL A 1052 -20.31 3.11 -36.71
N LEU A 1053 -21.46 3.64 -36.27
CA LEU A 1053 -21.57 4.32 -34.97
C LEU A 1053 -21.28 3.29 -33.88
N LEU A 1054 -19.99 3.15 -33.56
CA LEU A 1054 -19.50 2.37 -32.43
C LEU A 1054 -19.78 3.19 -31.19
N THR A 1055 -20.58 2.61 -30.30
CA THR A 1055 -21.08 3.35 -29.15
C THR A 1055 -19.91 3.58 -28.19
N PRO A 1056 -19.59 4.83 -27.81
CA PRO A 1056 -18.52 5.06 -26.85
C PRO A 1056 -18.89 4.55 -25.46
N PRO A 1057 -17.89 4.38 -24.57
CA PRO A 1057 -18.13 4.12 -23.16
C PRO A 1057 -19.11 5.15 -22.58
N SER A 1058 -19.98 4.70 -21.68
CA SER A 1058 -20.98 5.56 -21.06
C SER A 1058 -20.63 5.84 -19.61
N ASN A 1059 -21.20 6.89 -19.01
CA ASN A 1059 -20.99 7.23 -17.60
C ASN A 1059 -19.50 7.36 -17.18
N VAL A 1060 -18.67 7.96 -18.03
CA VAL A 1060 -17.23 8.19 -17.73
C VAL A 1060 -17.10 9.19 -16.58
N GLN A 1061 -16.37 8.82 -15.53
CA GLN A 1061 -16.13 9.60 -14.31
C GLN A 1061 -14.65 9.49 -13.91
N ILE A 1062 -14.09 10.53 -13.28
CA ILE A 1062 -12.76 10.47 -12.67
C ILE A 1062 -12.82 10.84 -11.20
N ASP A 1063 -12.06 10.13 -10.37
CA ASP A 1063 -11.75 10.52 -9.01
C ASP A 1063 -10.52 11.43 -9.03
N GLU A 1064 -10.72 12.71 -8.75
CA GLU A 1064 -9.67 13.74 -8.79
C GLU A 1064 -8.60 13.59 -7.69
N TYR A 1065 -8.86 12.80 -6.63
CA TYR A 1065 -7.89 12.53 -5.57
C TYR A 1065 -7.05 11.31 -5.87
N LEU A 1066 -7.69 10.26 -6.39
CA LEU A 1066 -7.00 9.01 -6.70
C LEU A 1066 -6.33 9.07 -8.07
N GLY A 1067 -6.85 9.83 -9.04
CA GLY A 1067 -6.45 9.68 -10.45
C GLY A 1067 -7.06 8.43 -11.09
N LEU A 1068 -8.24 8.00 -10.61
CA LEU A 1068 -8.93 6.79 -11.05
C LEU A 1068 -10.06 7.15 -12.03
N LEU A 1069 -9.91 6.76 -13.30
CA LEU A 1069 -10.95 6.86 -14.34
C LEU A 1069 -11.85 5.62 -14.29
N THR A 1070 -13.17 5.80 -14.36
CA THR A 1070 -14.16 4.71 -14.40
C THR A 1070 -15.22 4.96 -15.48
N TRP A 1071 -15.78 3.89 -16.05
CA TRP A 1071 -16.85 3.99 -17.07
C TRP A 1071 -17.79 2.78 -17.04
N GLU A 1072 -18.89 2.87 -17.79
CA GLU A 1072 -19.81 1.77 -18.06
C GLU A 1072 -19.69 1.31 -19.51
N GLU A 1073 -19.96 0.02 -19.75
CA GLU A 1073 -20.04 -0.54 -21.10
C GLU A 1073 -20.99 0.28 -22.00
N PRO A 1074 -20.72 0.37 -23.31
CA PRO A 1074 -21.53 1.15 -24.24
C PRO A 1074 -23.02 0.74 -24.28
N THR A 1075 -23.93 1.67 -23.97
CA THR A 1075 -25.37 1.38 -23.93
C THR A 1075 -26.08 1.59 -25.28
N ILE A 1076 -26.48 0.50 -25.94
CA ILE A 1076 -27.31 0.56 -27.16
C ILE A 1076 -28.80 0.66 -26.78
N SER A 1077 -29.50 1.66 -27.31
CA SER A 1077 -30.93 1.87 -27.04
C SER A 1077 -31.80 0.73 -27.59
N ARG A 1078 -33.01 0.58 -27.03
CA ARG A 1078 -33.98 -0.44 -27.48
C ARG A 1078 -34.49 -0.17 -28.90
N ALA A 1079 -34.35 1.06 -29.41
CA ALA A 1079 -34.72 1.45 -30.77
C ALA A 1079 -33.64 1.03 -31.79
N GLU A 1080 -32.36 1.21 -31.45
CA GLU A 1080 -31.21 0.82 -32.30
C GLU A 1080 -31.07 -0.71 -32.41
N ARG A 1081 -31.42 -1.44 -31.34
CA ARG A 1081 -31.46 -2.91 -31.35
C ARG A 1081 -32.49 -3.52 -32.32
N GLN A 1082 -33.40 -2.72 -32.87
CA GLN A 1082 -34.44 -3.18 -33.78
C GLN A 1082 -34.08 -2.99 -35.26
N THR A 1083 -33.12 -2.11 -35.56
CA THR A 1083 -32.58 -1.82 -36.89
C THR A 1083 -31.22 -2.50 -37.14
N GLN A 1084 -30.40 -2.71 -36.10
CA GLN A 1084 -29.16 -3.51 -36.21
C GLN A 1084 -29.48 -4.99 -36.07
N LYS A 1085 -29.81 -5.60 -37.20
CA LYS A 1085 -30.07 -7.03 -37.28
C LYS A 1085 -29.04 -7.67 -38.22
N ASN A 1086 -27.74 -7.50 -37.94
CA ASN A 1086 -26.69 -8.38 -38.47
C ASN A 1086 -25.25 -8.21 -37.94
N SER A 1087 -24.92 -7.37 -36.97
CA SER A 1087 -23.54 -7.35 -36.42
C SER A 1087 -23.49 -8.01 -35.04
N ASN A 1088 -22.83 -9.15 -34.95
CA ASN A 1088 -22.35 -9.71 -33.69
C ASN A 1088 -21.08 -8.95 -33.27
N ARG A 1089 -21.16 -7.63 -33.05
CA ARG A 1089 -19.98 -6.84 -32.66
C ARG A 1089 -19.48 -7.32 -31.31
N GLU A 1090 -18.28 -7.88 -31.28
CA GLU A 1090 -17.63 -8.31 -30.05
C GLU A 1090 -16.84 -7.12 -29.48
N LEU A 1091 -17.21 -6.67 -28.28
CA LEU A 1091 -16.40 -5.69 -27.54
C LEU A 1091 -15.14 -6.40 -27.05
N LEU A 1092 -13.97 -5.94 -27.50
CA LEU A 1092 -12.67 -6.52 -27.19
C LEU A 1092 -12.00 -5.89 -25.97
N GLY A 1093 -12.28 -4.62 -25.68
CA GLY A 1093 -11.69 -3.89 -24.55
C GLY A 1093 -11.80 -2.38 -24.71
N TYR A 1094 -10.88 -1.65 -24.10
CA TYR A 1094 -10.82 -0.19 -24.05
C TYR A 1094 -9.39 0.31 -24.22
N ASN A 1095 -9.23 1.47 -24.87
CA ASN A 1095 -8.00 2.25 -24.88
C ASN A 1095 -8.15 3.45 -23.96
N VAL A 1096 -7.13 3.75 -23.15
CA VAL A 1096 -7.13 4.84 -22.16
C VAL A 1096 -6.04 5.85 -22.48
N TYR A 1097 -6.34 7.13 -22.30
CA TYR A 1097 -5.51 8.26 -22.69
C TYR A 1097 -5.34 9.27 -21.54
N LEU A 1098 -4.20 9.96 -21.49
CA LEU A 1098 -3.94 11.12 -20.63
C LEU A 1098 -3.34 12.25 -21.47
N ASP A 1099 -3.91 13.45 -21.41
CA ASP A 1099 -3.50 14.62 -22.20
C ASP A 1099 -3.39 14.38 -23.72
N GLY A 1100 -4.18 13.42 -24.23
CA GLY A 1100 -4.22 13.04 -25.64
C GLY A 1100 -3.21 11.96 -26.06
N GLU A 1101 -2.33 11.52 -25.15
CA GLU A 1101 -1.39 10.41 -25.36
C GLU A 1101 -2.00 9.07 -24.89
N LEU A 1102 -1.67 7.97 -25.56
CA LEU A 1102 -2.19 6.63 -25.22
C LEU A 1102 -1.42 6.06 -24.03
N GLU A 1103 -2.11 5.83 -22.92
CA GLU A 1103 -1.54 5.25 -21.69
C GLU A 1103 -1.55 3.72 -21.70
N GLY A 1104 -2.57 3.12 -22.31
CA GLY A 1104 -2.66 1.66 -22.38
C GLY A 1104 -4.00 1.14 -22.87
N ASN A 1105 -4.15 -0.19 -22.79
CA ASN A 1105 -5.39 -0.91 -23.09
C ASN A 1105 -5.82 -1.78 -21.90
N THR A 1106 -7.13 -1.95 -21.73
CA THR A 1106 -7.70 -2.74 -20.63
C THR A 1106 -9.03 -3.39 -21.04
N SER A 1107 -9.36 -4.53 -20.42
CA SER A 1107 -10.71 -5.12 -20.48
C SER A 1107 -11.58 -4.71 -19.29
N ASP A 1108 -10.98 -4.09 -18.28
CA ASP A 1108 -11.68 -3.64 -17.08
C ASP A 1108 -12.42 -2.33 -17.34
N LEU A 1109 -13.29 -1.93 -16.40
CA LEU A 1109 -14.11 -0.72 -16.51
C LEU A 1109 -13.54 0.47 -15.71
N GLU A 1110 -12.26 0.37 -15.35
CA GLU A 1110 -11.51 1.35 -14.58
C GLU A 1110 -10.04 1.41 -15.00
N TRP A 1111 -9.39 2.55 -14.77
CA TRP A 1111 -7.98 2.78 -15.03
C TRP A 1111 -7.38 3.77 -14.03
N GLN A 1112 -6.26 3.41 -13.43
CA GLN A 1112 -5.55 4.20 -12.43
C GLN A 1112 -4.32 4.85 -13.07
N TYR A 1113 -4.31 6.18 -13.19
CA TYR A 1113 -3.13 6.91 -13.66
C TYR A 1113 -2.06 6.97 -12.55
N THR A 1114 -0.79 6.83 -12.94
CA THR A 1114 0.38 6.99 -12.07
C THR A 1114 1.11 8.30 -12.40
N ASP A 1115 2.03 8.73 -11.56
CA ASP A 1115 2.94 9.87 -11.82
C ASP A 1115 2.25 11.23 -12.02
N LEU A 1116 1.01 11.37 -11.50
CA LEU A 1116 0.29 12.64 -11.47
C LEU A 1116 0.84 13.59 -10.40
N VAL A 1117 0.93 14.88 -10.71
CA VAL A 1117 1.45 15.92 -9.82
C VAL A 1117 0.31 16.65 -9.13
N ASN A 1118 0.33 16.71 -7.80
CA ASN A 1118 -0.72 17.36 -7.02
C ASN A 1118 -0.84 18.86 -7.37
N GLY A 1119 -2.04 19.28 -7.75
CA GLY A 1119 -2.41 20.64 -8.13
C GLY A 1119 -2.39 20.91 -9.63
N GLU A 1120 -1.95 19.96 -10.47
CA GLU A 1120 -1.90 20.12 -11.93
C GLU A 1120 -3.22 19.71 -12.62
N GLU A 1121 -3.50 20.34 -13.76
CA GLU A 1121 -4.67 20.04 -14.62
C GLU A 1121 -4.31 19.02 -15.70
N TYR A 1122 -5.18 18.03 -15.90
CA TYR A 1122 -5.03 16.92 -16.85
C TYR A 1122 -6.34 16.65 -17.61
N VAL A 1123 -6.25 15.98 -18.76
CA VAL A 1123 -7.38 15.50 -19.57
C VAL A 1123 -7.35 13.98 -19.66
N ALA A 1124 -8.27 13.29 -18.99
CA ALA A 1124 -8.40 11.85 -19.07
C ALA A 1124 -9.33 11.44 -20.22
N GLY A 1125 -8.99 10.38 -20.96
CA GLY A 1125 -9.79 9.90 -22.10
C GLY A 1125 -9.97 8.39 -22.13
N VAL A 1126 -11.13 7.90 -22.57
CA VAL A 1126 -11.38 6.46 -22.82
C VAL A 1126 -12.16 6.19 -24.10
N GLN A 1127 -11.82 5.12 -24.80
CA GLN A 1127 -12.42 4.69 -26.07
C GLN A 1127 -12.73 3.18 -26.03
N ALA A 1128 -13.89 2.76 -26.56
CA ALA A 1128 -14.24 1.34 -26.67
C ALA A 1128 -13.64 0.72 -27.93
N VAL A 1129 -13.11 -0.49 -27.80
CA VAL A 1129 -12.50 -1.28 -28.87
C VAL A 1129 -13.40 -2.46 -29.21
N TYR A 1130 -13.87 -2.52 -30.44
CA TYR A 1130 -14.68 -3.60 -31.00
C TYR A 1130 -13.86 -4.39 -32.03
N ASP A 1131 -14.33 -5.59 -32.36
CA ASP A 1131 -13.81 -6.41 -33.48
C ASP A 1131 -13.83 -5.70 -34.84
N GLU A 1132 -14.71 -4.72 -35.01
CA GLU A 1132 -14.87 -3.91 -36.22
C GLU A 1132 -14.21 -2.50 -36.12
N GLY A 1133 -13.47 -2.19 -35.04
CA GLY A 1133 -12.78 -0.89 -34.87
C GLY A 1133 -13.07 -0.20 -33.53
N THR A 1134 -12.77 1.10 -33.42
CA THR A 1134 -12.88 1.87 -32.15
C THR A 1134 -13.99 2.91 -32.16
N SER A 1135 -14.64 3.16 -31.01
CA SER A 1135 -15.63 4.24 -30.84
C SER A 1135 -15.02 5.64 -30.87
N ASP A 1136 -15.81 6.69 -30.68
CA ASP A 1136 -15.26 8.00 -30.30
C ASP A 1136 -14.62 7.95 -28.90
N ILE A 1137 -13.64 8.82 -28.63
CA ILE A 1137 -13.03 9.02 -27.30
C ILE A 1137 -13.96 9.88 -26.45
N VAL A 1138 -14.15 9.50 -25.19
CA VAL A 1138 -14.83 10.32 -24.19
C VAL A 1138 -13.79 10.93 -23.26
N GLU A 1139 -13.67 12.25 -23.27
CA GLU A 1139 -12.67 13.00 -22.51
C GLU A 1139 -13.29 13.74 -21.32
N LEU A 1140 -12.51 13.91 -20.25
CA LEU A 1140 -12.88 14.64 -19.05
C LEU A 1140 -11.67 15.37 -18.44
N ASP A 1141 -11.81 16.68 -18.25
CA ASP A 1141 -10.81 17.52 -17.58
C ASP A 1141 -10.88 17.32 -16.05
N PHE A 1142 -9.73 17.22 -15.39
CA PHE A 1142 -9.64 17.21 -13.93
C PHE A 1142 -8.38 17.89 -13.39
N THR A 1143 -8.43 18.35 -12.14
CA THR A 1143 -7.23 18.81 -11.41
C THR A 1143 -6.86 17.73 -10.42
N TYR A 1144 -5.67 17.14 -10.54
CA TYR A 1144 -5.25 16.09 -9.62
C TYR A 1144 -5.01 16.69 -8.23
N ALA A 1145 -5.79 16.29 -7.23
CA ALA A 1145 -5.74 16.85 -5.88
C ALA A 1145 -4.80 16.08 -4.93
N GLY A 1146 -4.27 14.94 -5.38
CA GLY A 1146 -3.41 14.05 -4.61
C GLY A 1146 -4.10 13.46 -3.37
N VAL A 1147 -3.58 12.33 -2.88
CA VAL A 1147 -4.01 11.76 -1.60
C VAL A 1147 -2.94 12.01 -0.54
N ASP A 1148 -3.03 13.15 0.13
CA ASP A 1148 -2.42 13.30 1.46
C ASP A 1148 -3.51 13.02 2.51
N ALA A 1149 -3.99 11.77 2.56
CA ALA A 1149 -4.97 11.29 3.54
C ALA A 1149 -5.08 9.75 3.52
N GLY A 1150 -4.90 9.10 4.67
CA GLY A 1150 -5.11 7.67 4.84
C GLY A 1150 -6.50 7.19 4.41
N ILE A 1151 -6.58 5.89 4.14
CA ILE A 1151 -7.79 5.15 3.78
C ILE A 1151 -8.99 5.60 4.66
N ILE A 1152 -10.00 6.24 4.06
CA ILE A 1152 -11.27 6.50 4.78
C ILE A 1152 -12.07 5.20 4.82
N LEU A 1153 -11.71 4.34 5.77
CA LEU A 1153 -12.51 3.19 6.14
C LEU A 1153 -13.84 3.69 6.75
N PRO A 1154 -14.99 3.07 6.41
CA PRO A 1154 -16.25 3.42 7.05
C PRO A 1154 -16.17 3.15 8.56
N LEU A 1155 -16.40 4.17 9.38
CA LEU A 1155 -16.40 4.06 10.85
C LEU A 1155 -17.67 3.39 11.41
N ILE A 1156 -18.71 3.20 10.58
CA ILE A 1156 -19.94 2.49 10.96
C ILE A 1156 -20.43 1.56 9.85
N THR A 1157 -20.89 0.36 10.25
CA THR A 1157 -21.57 -0.57 9.36
C THR A 1157 -23.01 -0.11 9.21
N GLU A 1158 -23.41 0.37 8.03
CA GLU A 1158 -24.77 0.90 7.81
C GLU A 1158 -25.36 0.51 6.44
N LEU A 1159 -26.62 0.07 6.43
CA LEU A 1159 -27.42 0.00 5.21
C LEU A 1159 -27.93 1.39 4.86
N ARG A 1160 -27.50 1.98 3.75
CA ARG A 1160 -27.91 3.32 3.31
C ARG A 1160 -29.17 3.28 2.45
N GLY A 1161 -29.51 4.39 1.81
CA GLY A 1161 -30.68 4.50 0.95
C GLY A 1161 -30.49 3.76 -0.39
N ASN A 1162 -31.58 3.70 -1.16
CA ASN A 1162 -31.52 3.27 -2.55
C ASN A 1162 -31.84 4.45 -3.48
N TYR A 1163 -31.14 4.56 -4.60
CA TYR A 1163 -31.35 5.62 -5.59
C TYR A 1163 -31.40 5.04 -7.02
N PRO A 1164 -32.27 5.54 -7.91
CA PRO A 1164 -33.41 6.42 -7.63
C PRO A 1164 -34.49 5.75 -6.75
N ASN A 1165 -35.36 6.53 -6.09
CA ASN A 1165 -36.53 6.00 -5.35
C ASN A 1165 -37.69 7.04 -5.37
N PRO A 1166 -38.79 6.82 -6.11
CA PRO A 1166 -39.13 5.59 -6.82
C PRO A 1166 -38.25 5.31 -8.05
N PHE A 1167 -38.11 4.04 -8.43
CA PHE A 1167 -37.27 3.60 -9.56
C PHE A 1167 -38.06 2.83 -10.63
N ASN A 1168 -37.54 2.77 -11.86
CA ASN A 1168 -38.13 2.01 -12.98
C ASN A 1168 -37.06 1.56 -14.01
N PRO A 1169 -36.72 0.26 -14.15
CA PRO A 1169 -36.85 -0.82 -13.18
C PRO A 1169 -35.57 -1.05 -12.37
N ILE A 1170 -34.55 -0.18 -12.46
CA ILE A 1170 -33.24 -0.34 -11.78
C ILE A 1170 -33.05 0.68 -10.66
N THR A 1171 -32.54 0.24 -9.50
CA THR A 1171 -32.07 1.08 -8.40
C THR A 1171 -30.82 0.49 -7.78
N THR A 1172 -29.91 1.34 -7.32
CA THR A 1172 -28.70 0.98 -6.56
C THR A 1172 -28.98 1.11 -5.07
N ILE A 1173 -28.56 0.12 -4.28
CA ILE A 1173 -28.62 0.10 -2.81
C ILE A 1173 -27.18 0.23 -2.30
N SER A 1174 -26.89 1.32 -1.59
CA SER A 1174 -25.55 1.55 -1.02
C SER A 1174 -25.50 1.12 0.45
N PHE A 1175 -24.35 0.66 0.93
CA PHE A 1175 -24.11 0.28 2.33
C PHE A 1175 -22.61 0.36 2.68
N SER A 1176 -22.27 0.30 3.96
CA SER A 1176 -20.89 0.32 4.45
C SER A 1176 -20.63 -0.82 5.42
N LEU A 1177 -19.38 -1.28 5.48
CA LEU A 1177 -18.89 -2.34 6.38
C LEU A 1177 -17.62 -1.87 7.09
N VAL A 1178 -17.64 -1.76 8.41
CA VAL A 1178 -16.45 -1.42 9.26
C VAL A 1178 -15.48 -2.58 9.38
N GLU A 1179 -15.98 -3.79 9.20
CA GLU A 1179 -15.22 -5.03 9.27
C GLU A 1179 -15.60 -5.84 8.05
N ALA A 1180 -14.61 -6.44 7.40
CA ALA A 1180 -14.85 -7.39 6.34
C ALA A 1180 -15.66 -8.57 6.89
N GLY A 1181 -16.64 -9.05 6.13
CA GLY A 1181 -17.45 -10.17 6.59
C GLY A 1181 -18.62 -10.50 5.70
N ASN A 1182 -19.34 -11.57 6.06
CA ASN A 1182 -20.43 -12.08 5.23
C ASN A 1182 -21.65 -11.14 5.28
N VAL A 1183 -22.02 -10.63 4.12
CA VAL A 1183 -23.17 -9.74 3.95
C VAL A 1183 -24.24 -10.41 3.11
N SER A 1184 -25.48 -10.36 3.60
CA SER A 1184 -26.64 -10.70 2.79
C SER A 1184 -27.56 -9.52 2.59
N ILE A 1185 -27.85 -9.18 1.32
CA ILE A 1185 -28.85 -8.18 0.94
C ILE A 1185 -30.01 -8.88 0.25
N ASN A 1186 -31.16 -8.87 0.92
CA ASN A 1186 -32.36 -9.60 0.50
C ASN A 1186 -33.54 -8.66 0.27
N ILE A 1187 -34.28 -8.87 -0.82
CA ILE A 1187 -35.45 -8.09 -1.19
C ILE A 1187 -36.73 -8.85 -0.87
N TYR A 1188 -37.69 -8.19 -0.25
CA TYR A 1188 -38.98 -8.73 0.15
C TYR A 1188 -40.13 -7.91 -0.42
N ASN A 1189 -41.25 -8.57 -0.74
CA ASN A 1189 -42.49 -7.89 -1.10
C ASN A 1189 -43.30 -7.47 0.15
N MET A 1190 -44.41 -6.75 -0.03
CA MET A 1190 -45.28 -6.33 1.10
C MET A 1190 -45.88 -7.46 1.95
N ARG A 1191 -45.80 -8.72 1.49
CA ARG A 1191 -46.25 -9.90 2.23
C ARG A 1191 -45.11 -10.58 3.00
N GLY A 1192 -43.91 -10.00 2.99
CA GLY A 1192 -42.69 -10.56 3.61
C GLY A 1192 -42.10 -11.74 2.84
N GLN A 1193 -42.50 -11.95 1.58
CA GLN A 1193 -41.95 -13.05 0.77
C GLN A 1193 -40.65 -12.59 0.12
N LEU A 1194 -39.60 -13.42 0.21
CA LEU A 1194 -38.32 -13.19 -0.46
C LEU A 1194 -38.54 -13.15 -1.98
N VAL A 1195 -38.13 -12.05 -2.59
CA VAL A 1195 -38.22 -11.77 -4.03
C VAL A 1195 -36.87 -12.08 -4.68
N LYS A 1196 -35.78 -11.55 -4.12
CA LYS A 1196 -34.44 -11.74 -4.65
C LYS A 1196 -33.37 -11.61 -3.56
N THR A 1197 -32.31 -12.39 -3.68
CA THR A 1197 -31.06 -12.18 -2.92
C THR A 1197 -30.09 -11.48 -3.86
N LEU A 1198 -29.64 -10.28 -3.49
CA LEU A 1198 -28.71 -9.47 -4.28
C LEU A 1198 -27.26 -9.76 -3.92
N VAL A 1199 -26.98 -9.85 -2.62
CA VAL A 1199 -25.66 -10.16 -2.07
C VAL A 1199 -25.85 -11.30 -1.08
N ASN A 1200 -24.94 -12.25 -1.10
CA ASN A 1200 -24.77 -13.28 -0.06
C ASN A 1200 -23.34 -13.80 -0.16
N ALA A 1201 -22.40 -12.93 0.19
CA ALA A 1201 -20.97 -13.11 0.01
C ALA A 1201 -20.20 -12.34 1.08
N GLU A 1202 -18.96 -12.74 1.29
CA GLU A 1202 -17.99 -12.03 2.10
C GLU A 1202 -17.51 -10.78 1.35
N LEU A 1203 -17.57 -9.63 2.01
CA LEU A 1203 -17.22 -8.34 1.43
C LEU A 1203 -16.23 -7.64 2.35
N GLU A 1204 -15.28 -6.90 1.77
CA GLU A 1204 -14.21 -6.20 2.49
C GLU A 1204 -14.70 -4.99 3.31
N ASN A 1205 -13.87 -4.48 4.22
CA ASN A 1205 -14.12 -3.26 4.99
C ASN A 1205 -14.09 -2.03 4.06
N ALA A 1206 -15.24 -1.68 3.50
CA ALA A 1206 -15.38 -0.62 2.51
C ALA A 1206 -16.82 -0.10 2.39
N TYR A 1207 -16.99 0.93 1.56
CA TYR A 1207 -18.30 1.31 1.03
C TYR A 1207 -18.65 0.41 -0.15
N HIS A 1208 -19.91 -0.08 -0.19
CA HIS A 1208 -20.39 -1.04 -1.17
C HIS A 1208 -21.69 -0.59 -1.82
N GLU A 1209 -21.90 -0.98 -3.08
CA GLU A 1209 -23.14 -0.74 -3.82
C GLU A 1209 -23.64 -2.00 -4.52
N VAL A 1210 -24.98 -2.20 -4.53
CA VAL A 1210 -25.59 -3.31 -5.28
C VAL A 1210 -26.86 -2.90 -5.99
N SER A 1211 -26.97 -3.30 -7.27
CA SER A 1211 -28.10 -2.93 -8.14
C SER A 1211 -29.21 -3.99 -8.18
N TRP A 1212 -30.47 -3.54 -8.10
CA TRP A 1212 -31.66 -4.37 -8.34
C TRP A 1212 -32.44 -3.90 -9.56
N ASN A 1213 -32.66 -4.82 -10.51
CA ASN A 1213 -33.36 -4.58 -11.77
C ASN A 1213 -34.86 -4.95 -11.78
N GLY A 1214 -35.50 -5.05 -10.61
CA GLY A 1214 -36.93 -5.35 -10.52
C GLY A 1214 -37.33 -6.76 -10.97
N LYS A 1215 -36.40 -7.72 -10.95
CA LYS A 1215 -36.65 -9.15 -11.22
C LYS A 1215 -36.55 -9.98 -9.95
N ASP A 1216 -37.32 -11.07 -9.88
CA ASP A 1216 -37.21 -12.08 -8.83
C ASP A 1216 -36.05 -13.07 -9.08
N ASN A 1217 -35.80 -14.00 -8.15
CA ASN A 1217 -34.78 -15.04 -8.27
C ASN A 1217 -34.94 -15.97 -9.49
N ASN A 1218 -36.11 -15.99 -10.15
CA ASN A 1218 -36.35 -16.77 -11.36
C ASN A 1218 -36.22 -15.90 -12.63
N GLY A 1219 -35.70 -14.67 -12.51
CA GLY A 1219 -35.55 -13.73 -13.62
C GLY A 1219 -36.86 -13.11 -14.09
N LYS A 1220 -37.97 -13.29 -13.37
CA LYS A 1220 -39.28 -12.76 -13.76
C LYS A 1220 -39.49 -11.36 -13.21
N ASN A 1221 -40.01 -10.46 -14.03
CA ASN A 1221 -40.34 -9.09 -13.61
C ASN A 1221 -41.35 -9.08 -12.46
N THR A 1222 -41.04 -8.29 -11.44
CA THR A 1222 -41.92 -8.06 -10.30
C THR A 1222 -42.92 -6.94 -10.62
N ALA A 1223 -44.06 -6.89 -9.92
CA ALA A 1223 -45.09 -5.87 -10.17
C ALA A 1223 -44.69 -4.50 -9.60
N SER A 1224 -45.23 -3.40 -10.14
CA SER A 1224 -45.09 -2.08 -9.49
C SER A 1224 -45.64 -2.14 -8.06
N GLY A 1225 -44.96 -1.51 -7.12
CA GLY A 1225 -45.36 -1.55 -5.72
C GLY A 1225 -44.23 -1.26 -4.75
N VAL A 1226 -44.52 -1.43 -3.46
CA VAL A 1226 -43.56 -1.23 -2.37
C VAL A 1226 -42.80 -2.53 -2.12
N TYR A 1227 -41.49 -2.43 -2.02
CA TYR A 1227 -40.58 -3.50 -1.64
C TYR A 1227 -39.71 -3.07 -0.46
N PHE A 1228 -39.17 -4.04 0.25
CA PHE A 1228 -38.24 -3.84 1.35
C PHE A 1228 -36.93 -4.54 1.02
N TYR A 1229 -35.80 -3.92 1.33
CA TYR A 1229 -34.50 -4.58 1.26
C TYR A 1229 -33.89 -4.62 2.66
N THR A 1230 -33.32 -5.77 3.01
CA THR A 1230 -32.74 -6.05 4.31
C THR A 1230 -31.30 -6.46 4.14
N MET A 1231 -30.40 -5.75 4.83
CA MET A 1231 -28.99 -6.13 4.99
C MET A 1231 -28.84 -6.89 6.30
N ARG A 1232 -28.09 -7.99 6.25
CA ARG A 1232 -27.62 -8.70 7.44
C ARG A 1232 -26.14 -8.97 7.32
N THR A 1233 -25.42 -8.60 8.37
CA THR A 1233 -24.06 -9.06 8.68
C THR A 1233 -24.13 -9.86 9.99
N GLN A 1234 -22.98 -10.26 10.53
CA GLN A 1234 -22.89 -10.93 11.84
C GLN A 1234 -23.47 -10.05 12.97
N ASN A 1235 -23.15 -8.75 12.98
CA ASN A 1235 -23.48 -7.82 14.07
C ASN A 1235 -24.48 -6.69 13.69
N TYR A 1236 -24.90 -6.60 12.41
CA TYR A 1236 -25.79 -5.55 11.92
C TYR A 1236 -26.96 -6.10 11.10
N ASN A 1237 -28.18 -5.66 11.41
CA ASN A 1237 -29.39 -6.02 10.67
C ASN A 1237 -30.30 -4.80 10.50
N SER A 1238 -30.51 -4.37 9.26
CA SER A 1238 -31.30 -3.18 8.93
C SER A 1238 -32.19 -3.42 7.72
N THR A 1239 -33.37 -2.81 7.71
CA THR A 1239 -34.35 -2.93 6.63
C THR A 1239 -34.86 -1.55 6.20
N LYS A 1240 -34.82 -1.28 4.89
CA LYS A 1240 -35.30 -0.03 4.28
C LYS A 1240 -36.30 -0.31 3.16
N LYS A 1241 -37.04 0.72 2.76
CA LYS A 1241 -38.21 0.65 1.85
C LYS A 1241 -37.89 1.31 0.50
N MET A 1242 -38.27 0.64 -0.59
CA MET A 1242 -38.18 1.16 -1.96
C MET A 1242 -39.51 1.06 -2.71
N ILE A 1243 -39.71 1.94 -3.69
CA ILE A 1243 -40.94 2.02 -4.51
C ILE A 1243 -40.57 1.76 -5.97
N MET A 1244 -41.07 0.65 -6.53
CA MET A 1244 -40.93 0.34 -7.95
C MET A 1244 -42.12 0.89 -8.73
N MET A 1245 -41.85 1.73 -9.73
CA MET A 1245 -42.82 2.14 -10.74
C MET A 1245 -42.55 1.37 -12.03
N LYS A 1246 -43.60 1.06 -12.79
CA LYS A 1246 -43.48 0.44 -14.11
C LYS A 1246 -43.90 1.43 -15.17
#